data_AF-A0A7M5X4S2-F1
#
_entry.id   AF-A0A7M5X4S2-F1
#
_cell.length_a   1.000
_cell.length_b   1.000
_cell.length_c   1.000
_cell.angle_alpha   90.00
_cell.angle_beta   90.00
_cell.angle_gamma   90.00
#
_symmetry.space_group_name_H-M   'P 1'
#
loop_
_entity.id
_entity.type
_entity.pdbx_description
1 polymer ?
#
loop_
_entity_poly.entity_id
_entity_poly.type
_entity_poly.pdbx_seq_one_letter_code
_entity_poly.pdbx_strand_id
1 'polypeptide(L)'
;MLSPTCQVESKKICHQKKKSSERKFVERGTYRDIDQSVAMKMLAKALLIVQIGRALSYNVPPFGHTAAEGTQHGREKDDPLYYHTNSDIPHLPFVTGFLGTHGTYRFLNIAEQVATMIGDGKHGLWRVQHNGFIREYRKKGATGLPPGIEANSQTTLQDNGYQQAVLHSYSHHLPDEGFSGYKFPDQAVSDGSDGIEGHQNWIDLSIYHEKYGGKYNNHVPIDLPQYYCTLSQDNYPHIKNAWQYLRAQPNANKIGPLGIRAGLDIKEFTMNAVRVHLFEDAGIWVNVGVGDSNLDSKLKDLKDFRDKVQHVNYQAIDLSQVQYEIYYIERLFYNMPYLFVSLVIDNKPGEPSHFSFVRPHGVYFEELKKHRDVSTLNTNEHYDPQVPIKDYPFKGNTTMQKKIGVPVYGVHNPHRRAFNMSGGACPEKGGDFGRYPWGNPGSGWPNTYEEVTPICDAVMIDVKFWANLDQPWDTLDVFLGNAGFKDQRQVDIIMDANLYGKFEDPYLEGRTNPHMVDMTINGQTVGHEENTRKPNPVRFTLDYTRLGSYLNFNNVSALHNNLINIEQPLDDQKNQNICPVQPNNKEECRDEQLMVAILVLVGVICIINMCALFCCCAWQRSKSSSKHDGNNESRACGVDNRVGRVDLGVDNRAGGFDHGVNNRAGGFDHGVDNRAGGVHLGVDNRADGFDHGVNNRAGGFDHGVDNRAGGVELGVDNRAMST
;
A
#
# COMPACT_ATOMS: atom_id res chain seq x y z
N MET A 1 55.44 -17.38 12.39
CA MET A 1 56.39 -17.86 13.41
C MET A 1 55.93 -17.27 14.74
N LEU A 2 55.08 -18.01 15.46
CA LEU A 2 55.44 -18.73 16.70
C LEU A 2 55.97 -17.81 17.82
N SER A 3 55.06 -17.56 18.78
CA SER A 3 55.30 -17.29 20.22
C SER A 3 56.13 -18.43 20.88
N PRO A 4 56.53 -18.45 22.18
CA PRO A 4 56.32 -17.53 23.31
C PRO A 4 57.56 -17.29 24.21
N THR A 5 57.44 -16.51 25.29
CA THR A 5 57.85 -16.94 26.65
C THR A 5 57.35 -16.00 27.75
N CYS A 6 57.18 -16.60 28.92
CA CYS A 6 56.49 -16.16 30.12
C CYS A 6 57.52 -16.04 31.27
N GLN A 7 57.34 -15.12 32.23
CA GLN A 7 57.75 -15.16 33.66
C GLN A 7 57.33 -13.81 34.30
N VAL A 8 56.32 -13.72 35.18
CA VAL A 8 56.22 -14.07 36.61
C VAL A 8 57.29 -13.38 37.49
N GLU A 9 56.89 -12.35 38.24
CA GLU A 9 57.25 -12.24 39.66
C GLU A 9 56.28 -11.37 40.47
N SER A 10 56.09 -11.79 41.73
CA SER A 10 55.05 -11.44 42.68
C SER A 10 55.45 -10.38 43.70
N LYS A 11 54.50 -9.60 44.23
CA LYS A 11 54.51 -9.15 45.64
C LYS A 11 53.10 -8.92 46.20
N LYS A 12 52.81 -9.67 47.27
CA LYS A 12 51.63 -9.62 48.15
C LYS A 12 51.73 -8.46 49.15
N ILE A 13 50.62 -7.81 49.51
CA ILE A 13 50.29 -7.41 50.91
C ILE A 13 48.77 -7.55 51.15
N CYS A 14 48.43 -8.15 52.30
CA CYS A 14 47.11 -8.55 52.80
C CYS A 14 46.35 -7.47 53.59
N HIS A 15 45.00 -7.48 53.51
CA HIS A 15 43.95 -7.44 54.58
C HIS A 15 42.62 -7.05 53.87
N GLN A 16 41.40 -7.55 54.14
CA GLN A 16 40.79 -8.26 55.27
C GLN A 16 39.46 -8.91 54.79
N LYS A 17 39.01 -9.98 55.46
CA LYS A 17 37.81 -10.81 55.22
C LYS A 17 36.46 -10.07 55.41
N LYS A 18 35.42 -10.49 54.66
CA LYS A 18 34.22 -11.15 55.24
C LYS A 18 33.27 -11.77 54.20
N LYS A 19 32.97 -13.06 54.43
CA LYS A 19 31.82 -13.81 53.88
C LYS A 19 30.51 -13.35 54.54
N SER A 20 29.41 -13.63 53.82
CA SER A 20 28.01 -13.80 54.26
C SER A 20 27.11 -12.56 54.29
N SER A 21 26.16 -12.48 53.32
CA SER A 21 24.72 -12.31 53.59
C SER A 21 23.88 -12.17 52.30
N GLU A 22 23.58 -13.28 51.60
CA GLU A 22 22.42 -13.38 50.68
C GLU A 22 21.20 -14.01 51.36
N ARG A 23 21.08 -13.80 52.67
CA ARG A 23 19.82 -13.95 53.42
C ARG A 23 19.57 -12.67 54.17
N LYS A 24 18.84 -11.74 53.53
CA LYS A 24 18.00 -10.68 54.11
C LYS A 24 17.65 -9.66 53.02
N PHE A 25 16.73 -10.03 52.12
CA PHE A 25 15.96 -9.05 51.34
C PHE A 25 14.50 -9.51 51.20
N VAL A 26 13.96 -10.03 52.30
CA VAL A 26 12.52 -10.16 52.53
C VAL A 26 12.27 -9.55 53.89
N GLU A 27 12.14 -8.23 53.93
CA GLU A 27 11.44 -7.49 54.97
C GLU A 27 11.47 -6.01 54.57
N ARG A 28 10.29 -5.43 54.34
CA ARG A 28 9.99 -4.02 53.95
C ARG A 28 9.88 -3.69 52.46
N GLY A 29 9.17 -4.53 51.69
CA GLY A 29 8.47 -4.06 50.47
C GLY A 29 6.99 -3.86 50.81
N THR A 30 6.40 -2.71 50.48
CA THR A 30 4.97 -2.50 50.69
C THR A 30 4.16 -3.25 49.64
N TYR A 31 2.95 -3.69 49.99
CA TYR A 31 2.05 -4.50 49.12
C TYR A 31 1.82 -3.89 47.72
N ARG A 32 2.04 -2.57 47.57
CA ARG A 32 1.89 -1.81 46.33
C ARG A 32 3.03 -2.04 45.31
N ASP A 33 4.22 -2.42 45.79
CA ASP A 33 5.41 -2.65 44.94
C ASP A 33 5.39 -4.05 44.30
N ILE A 34 4.73 -5.01 44.97
CA ILE A 34 4.59 -6.39 44.47
C ILE A 34 3.57 -6.44 43.33
N ASP A 35 2.46 -5.69 43.45
CA ASP A 35 1.34 -5.68 42.50
C ASP A 35 1.73 -5.04 41.15
N GLN A 36 2.53 -3.97 41.16
CA GLN A 36 3.10 -3.39 39.94
C GLN A 36 4.08 -4.34 39.23
N SER A 37 4.85 -5.14 39.98
CA SER A 37 5.80 -6.08 39.39
C SER A 37 5.11 -7.26 38.69
N VAL A 38 3.96 -7.72 39.23
CA VAL A 38 3.20 -8.83 38.67
C VAL A 38 2.37 -8.36 37.47
N ALA A 39 1.74 -7.18 37.56
CA ALA A 39 1.04 -6.57 36.44
C ALA A 39 1.97 -6.28 35.25
N MET A 40 3.19 -5.78 35.50
CA MET A 40 4.20 -5.56 34.45
C MET A 40 4.70 -6.87 33.82
N LYS A 41 4.84 -7.94 34.60
CA LYS A 41 5.22 -9.28 34.08
C LYS A 41 4.10 -9.92 33.26
N MET A 42 2.84 -9.72 33.65
CA MET A 42 1.67 -10.17 32.89
C MET A 42 1.53 -9.39 31.57
N LEU A 43 1.71 -8.06 31.61
CA LEU A 43 1.69 -7.21 30.42
C LEU A 43 2.83 -7.56 29.45
N ALA A 44 4.03 -7.83 29.98
CA ALA A 44 5.17 -8.30 29.18
C ALA A 44 4.91 -9.67 28.56
N LYS A 45 4.29 -10.61 29.28
CA LYS A 45 3.88 -11.92 28.72
C LYS A 45 2.77 -11.79 27.67
N ALA A 46 1.80 -10.90 27.86
CA ALA A 46 0.75 -10.65 26.87
C ALA A 46 1.31 -9.98 25.61
N LEU A 47 2.23 -9.02 25.75
CA LEU A 47 2.99 -8.42 24.64
C LEU A 47 3.84 -9.47 23.91
N LEU A 48 4.47 -10.38 24.65
CA LEU A 48 5.25 -11.48 24.07
C LEU A 48 4.33 -12.45 23.31
N ILE A 49 3.15 -12.79 23.82
CA ILE A 49 2.18 -13.66 23.15
C ILE A 49 1.58 -12.96 21.91
N VAL A 50 1.36 -11.65 21.93
CA VAL A 50 0.92 -10.88 20.74
C VAL A 50 2.06 -10.75 19.72
N GLN A 51 3.31 -10.66 20.16
CA GLN A 51 4.49 -10.67 19.29
C GLN A 51 4.73 -12.06 18.68
N ILE A 52 4.57 -13.13 19.46
CA ILE A 52 4.65 -14.52 18.99
C ILE A 52 3.47 -14.84 18.07
N GLY A 53 2.26 -14.41 18.39
CA GLY A 53 1.06 -14.57 17.55
C GLY A 53 1.16 -13.82 16.22
N ARG A 54 1.86 -12.67 16.18
CA ARG A 54 2.23 -11.98 14.94
C ARG A 54 3.35 -12.69 14.17
N ALA A 55 4.24 -13.41 14.86
CA ALA A 55 5.35 -14.16 14.26
C ALA A 55 4.95 -15.55 13.73
N LEU A 56 3.82 -16.11 14.19
CA LEU A 56 3.33 -17.43 13.76
C LEU A 56 2.42 -17.39 12.51
N SER A 57 2.06 -16.20 12.03
CA SER A 57 1.45 -16.01 10.72
C SER A 57 2.52 -15.93 9.63
N TYR A 58 2.61 -16.98 8.81
CA TYR A 58 3.40 -17.12 7.58
C TYR A 58 4.92 -17.25 7.72
N ASN A 59 5.37 -18.40 8.24
CA ASN A 59 6.74 -18.89 7.99
C ASN A 59 6.75 -19.77 6.73
N VAL A 60 6.63 -19.14 5.57
CA VAL A 60 7.16 -19.71 4.32
C VAL A 60 8.31 -18.79 3.92
N PRO A 61 9.54 -19.30 3.72
CA PRO A 61 10.60 -18.51 3.10
C PRO A 61 10.05 -17.86 1.83
N PRO A 62 10.54 -16.69 1.37
CA PRO A 62 10.19 -16.15 0.05
C PRO A 62 10.53 -17.11 -1.11
N PHE A 63 11.27 -18.19 -0.82
CA PHE A 63 11.61 -19.33 -1.69
C PHE A 63 10.93 -20.65 -1.29
N GLY A 64 10.09 -20.68 -0.26
CA GLY A 64 9.52 -21.90 0.32
C GLY A 64 8.37 -22.51 -0.50
N HIS A 65 8.17 -22.05 -1.73
CA HIS A 65 7.17 -22.58 -2.65
C HIS A 65 7.79 -23.36 -3.82
N THR A 66 9.11 -23.29 -4.02
CA THR A 66 9.78 -23.93 -5.14
C THR A 66 10.98 -24.73 -4.61
N ALA A 67 10.97 -26.05 -4.84
CA ALA A 67 11.69 -27.11 -4.12
C ALA A 67 11.04 -27.50 -2.79
N ALA A 68 10.41 -28.68 -2.78
CA ALA A 68 9.92 -29.37 -1.60
C ALA A 68 10.48 -30.79 -1.61
N GLU A 69 10.82 -31.31 -0.44
CA GLU A 69 11.28 -32.69 -0.28
C GLU A 69 10.17 -33.67 -0.71
N GLY A 70 10.55 -34.77 -1.37
CA GLY A 70 9.59 -35.78 -1.82
C GLY A 70 8.78 -35.40 -3.07
N THR A 71 9.07 -34.29 -3.75
CA THR A 71 8.54 -34.08 -5.10
C THR A 71 9.21 -35.01 -6.09
N GLN A 72 8.44 -35.53 -7.04
CA GLN A 72 8.98 -36.39 -8.08
C GLN A 72 10.08 -35.64 -8.84
N HIS A 73 11.31 -36.17 -8.81
CA HIS A 73 12.49 -35.59 -9.45
C HIS A 73 13.03 -34.28 -8.84
N GLY A 74 12.62 -33.91 -7.61
CA GLY A 74 13.24 -32.82 -6.86
C GLY A 74 14.64 -33.18 -6.35
N ARG A 75 15.50 -32.17 -6.17
CA ARG A 75 16.80 -32.33 -5.52
C ARG A 75 16.62 -32.40 -4.00
N GLU A 76 17.53 -33.10 -3.33
CA GLU A 76 17.53 -33.20 -1.87
C GLU A 76 17.91 -31.87 -1.22
N LYS A 77 17.43 -31.64 0.00
CA LYS A 77 17.57 -30.35 0.70
C LYS A 77 19.03 -29.91 0.93
N ASP A 78 19.95 -30.87 0.98
CA ASP A 78 21.38 -30.67 1.13
C ASP A 78 22.13 -30.56 -0.21
N ASP A 79 21.46 -30.73 -1.36
CA ASP A 79 22.04 -30.48 -2.68
C ASP A 79 22.34 -28.98 -2.83
N PRO A 80 23.59 -28.58 -3.18
CA PRO A 80 23.93 -27.17 -3.43
C PRO A 80 23.09 -26.51 -4.52
N LEU A 81 22.44 -27.30 -5.37
CA LEU A 81 21.50 -26.87 -6.42
C LEU A 81 20.04 -27.13 -6.03
N TYR A 82 19.70 -27.28 -4.75
CA TYR A 82 18.33 -27.56 -4.27
C TYR A 82 17.24 -26.71 -4.94
N TYR A 83 17.53 -25.43 -5.20
CA TYR A 83 16.64 -24.50 -5.89
C TYR A 83 16.82 -24.51 -7.41
N HIS A 84 17.14 -25.65 -8.01
CA HIS A 84 17.24 -25.84 -9.46
C HIS A 84 16.52 -27.11 -9.88
N THR A 85 16.02 -27.11 -11.12
CA THR A 85 15.50 -28.32 -11.78
C THR A 85 16.63 -29.31 -12.07
N ASN A 86 16.27 -30.52 -12.51
CA ASN A 86 17.26 -31.50 -13.00
C ASN A 86 17.96 -31.06 -14.30
N SER A 87 17.42 -30.04 -14.98
CA SER A 87 18.07 -29.39 -16.12
C SER A 87 18.91 -28.18 -15.70
N ASP A 88 19.23 -28.04 -14.41
CA ASP A 88 19.99 -26.95 -13.80
C ASP A 88 19.35 -25.54 -13.92
N ILE A 89 18.07 -25.44 -14.30
CA ILE A 89 17.33 -24.17 -14.37
C ILE A 89 16.92 -23.75 -12.95
N PRO A 90 17.21 -22.52 -12.49
CA PRO A 90 16.86 -22.09 -11.14
C PRO A 90 15.35 -21.95 -10.94
N HIS A 91 14.92 -22.29 -9.74
CA HIS A 91 13.60 -21.96 -9.22
C HIS A 91 13.53 -20.48 -8.89
N LEU A 92 12.49 -19.82 -9.39
CA LEU A 92 12.27 -18.40 -9.19
C LEU A 92 11.36 -18.17 -7.98
N PRO A 93 11.51 -17.04 -7.26
CA PRO A 93 10.80 -16.81 -6.00
C PRO A 93 9.34 -16.41 -6.22
N PHE A 94 8.57 -16.47 -5.13
CA PHE A 94 7.21 -15.93 -5.07
C PHE A 94 7.12 -14.95 -3.91
N VAL A 95 6.84 -13.68 -4.19
CA VAL A 95 6.80 -12.61 -3.17
C VAL A 95 5.51 -11.81 -3.31
N THR A 96 4.78 -11.65 -2.21
CA THR A 96 3.48 -10.95 -2.20
C THR A 96 3.38 -9.92 -1.09
N GLY A 97 2.44 -9.00 -1.22
CA GLY A 97 2.04 -8.09 -0.16
C GLY A 97 0.92 -7.17 -0.60
N PHE A 98 0.65 -6.12 0.18
CA PHE A 98 -0.41 -5.18 -0.13
C PHE A 98 -0.06 -3.73 0.23
N LEU A 99 -0.83 -2.84 -0.37
CA LEU A 99 -0.75 -1.39 -0.25
C LEU A 99 -2.10 -0.90 0.28
N GLY A 100 -2.10 -0.20 1.42
CA GLY A 100 -3.29 0.38 2.03
C GLY A 100 -3.13 1.89 2.17
N THR A 101 -4.06 2.66 1.62
CA THR A 101 -4.07 4.13 1.75
C THR A 101 -5.50 4.63 1.71
N HIS A 102 -5.89 5.45 2.70
CA HIS A 102 -7.25 5.96 2.91
C HIS A 102 -8.36 4.89 2.86
N GLY A 103 -8.08 3.69 3.38
CA GLY A 103 -9.04 2.58 3.42
C GLY A 103 -9.21 1.82 2.10
N THR A 104 -8.46 2.18 1.05
CA THR A 104 -8.42 1.42 -0.21
C THR A 104 -7.16 0.55 -0.27
N TYR A 105 -7.32 -0.70 -0.70
CA TYR A 105 -6.28 -1.72 -0.71
C TYR A 105 -5.95 -2.18 -2.14
N ARG A 106 -4.66 -2.40 -2.40
CA ARG A 106 -4.14 -2.98 -3.65
C ARG A 106 -3.16 -4.10 -3.32
N PHE A 107 -3.22 -5.19 -4.05
CA PHE A 107 -2.42 -6.38 -3.81
C PHE A 107 -1.38 -6.51 -4.91
N LEU A 108 -0.11 -6.61 -4.54
CA LEU A 108 1.00 -6.81 -5.47
C LEU A 108 1.60 -8.18 -5.20
N ASN A 109 1.63 -8.99 -6.24
CA ASN A 109 2.24 -10.30 -6.24
C ASN A 109 3.35 -10.35 -7.28
N ILE A 110 4.40 -11.09 -6.98
CA ILE A 110 5.51 -11.37 -7.89
C ILE A 110 5.65 -12.88 -7.91
N ALA A 111 5.20 -13.49 -9.00
CA ALA A 111 5.43 -14.90 -9.27
C ALA A 111 6.59 -14.98 -10.25
N GLU A 112 7.70 -15.55 -9.80
CA GLU A 112 8.93 -15.66 -10.57
C GLU A 112 9.52 -14.30 -10.98
N GLN A 113 9.42 -13.96 -12.27
CA GLN A 113 9.80 -12.67 -12.85
C GLN A 113 8.59 -11.88 -13.39
N VAL A 114 7.37 -12.24 -12.97
CA VAL A 114 6.14 -11.54 -13.37
C VAL A 114 5.51 -10.88 -12.15
N ALA A 115 5.52 -9.55 -12.12
CA ALA A 115 4.78 -8.76 -11.14
C ALA A 115 3.35 -8.54 -11.63
N THR A 116 2.36 -8.70 -10.75
CA THR A 116 0.96 -8.36 -10.98
C THR A 116 0.41 -7.55 -9.82
N MET A 117 -0.31 -6.47 -10.11
CA MET A 117 -1.04 -5.70 -9.11
C MET A 117 -2.52 -5.65 -9.46
N ILE A 118 -3.35 -5.92 -8.47
CA ILE A 118 -4.81 -5.79 -8.57
C ILE A 118 -5.30 -4.96 -7.40
N GLY A 119 -6.07 -3.92 -7.70
CA GLY A 119 -6.57 -2.95 -6.75
C GLY A 119 -7.96 -2.45 -7.12
N ASP A 120 -8.18 -1.16 -6.91
CA ASP A 120 -9.42 -0.48 -7.24
C ASP A 120 -9.55 -0.15 -8.72
N GLY A 121 -10.74 -0.37 -9.27
CA GLY A 121 -11.12 0.12 -10.59
C GLY A 121 -11.43 1.61 -10.53
N LYS A 122 -11.08 2.34 -11.60
CA LYS A 122 -11.24 3.80 -11.69
C LYS A 122 -10.66 4.54 -10.49
N HIS A 123 -9.36 4.37 -10.30
CA HIS A 123 -8.56 5.09 -9.31
C HIS A 123 -8.22 6.49 -9.80
N GLY A 124 -8.53 7.51 -9.01
CA GLY A 124 -8.33 8.92 -9.36
C GLY A 124 -6.87 9.33 -9.35
N LEU A 125 -6.45 10.07 -10.38
CA LEU A 125 -5.10 10.59 -10.51
C LEU A 125 -5.08 12.12 -10.53
N TRP A 126 -4.01 12.70 -10.02
CA TRP A 126 -3.77 14.14 -9.99
C TRP A 126 -2.69 14.51 -11.00
N ARG A 127 -2.94 15.57 -11.79
CA ARG A 127 -1.98 16.08 -12.76
C ARG A 127 -0.91 16.94 -12.07
N VAL A 128 0.36 16.60 -12.18
CA VAL A 128 1.47 17.51 -11.85
C VAL A 128 2.46 17.58 -13.01
N GLN A 129 3.32 18.59 -13.01
CA GLN A 129 4.49 18.60 -13.87
C GLN A 129 5.70 19.15 -13.13
N HIS A 130 6.82 18.46 -13.23
CA HIS A 130 8.07 18.92 -12.63
C HIS A 130 8.54 20.22 -13.29
N ASN A 131 9.06 21.15 -12.47
CA ASN A 131 9.47 22.48 -12.90
C ASN A 131 10.97 22.61 -13.20
N GLY A 132 11.71 21.50 -13.21
CA GLY A 132 13.15 21.47 -13.44
C GLY A 132 14.02 21.85 -12.23
N PHE A 133 13.42 21.98 -11.04
CA PHE A 133 14.16 22.20 -9.79
C PHE A 133 14.15 20.97 -8.90
N ILE A 134 15.26 20.75 -8.20
CA ILE A 134 15.40 19.83 -7.07
C ILE A 134 15.40 20.67 -5.80
N ARG A 135 14.47 20.35 -4.91
CA ARG A 135 14.44 20.96 -3.58
C ARG A 135 15.45 20.27 -2.68
N GLU A 136 16.30 21.09 -2.07
CA GLU A 136 17.38 20.69 -1.19
C GLU A 136 17.11 21.28 0.20
N TYR A 137 16.88 20.42 1.18
CA TYR A 137 16.56 20.80 2.56
C TYR A 137 17.82 20.99 3.40
N ARG A 138 17.81 21.99 4.27
CA ARG A 138 18.91 22.29 5.19
C ARG A 138 19.03 21.16 6.22
N LYS A 139 20.23 20.59 6.32
CA LYS A 139 20.58 19.56 7.31
C LYS A 139 20.52 20.14 8.72
N LYS A 140 20.09 19.33 9.68
CA LYS A 140 20.13 19.66 11.11
C LYS A 140 21.52 20.13 11.54
N GLY A 141 21.56 21.30 12.20
CA GLY A 141 22.79 21.91 12.72
C GLY A 141 23.67 22.61 11.68
N ALA A 142 23.30 22.60 10.40
CA ALA A 142 24.00 23.34 9.36
C ALA A 142 23.44 24.78 9.26
N THR A 143 24.33 25.77 9.12
CA THR A 143 23.95 27.18 9.02
C THR A 143 23.08 27.46 7.79
N GLY A 144 23.51 26.98 6.62
CA GLY A 144 22.83 27.24 5.35
C GLY A 144 23.12 28.64 4.79
N LEU A 145 22.31 29.06 3.84
CA LEU A 145 22.39 30.36 3.18
C LEU A 145 21.53 31.40 3.92
N PRO A 146 21.99 32.65 4.06
CA PRO A 146 21.10 33.76 4.42
C PRO A 146 20.01 33.98 3.35
N PRO A 147 18.86 34.56 3.72
CA PRO A 147 17.83 35.00 2.77
C PRO A 147 18.40 35.94 1.71
N GLY A 148 17.91 35.81 0.48
CA GLY A 148 18.31 36.67 -0.64
C GLY A 148 19.59 36.24 -1.38
N ILE A 149 20.35 35.27 -0.85
CA ILE A 149 21.45 34.64 -1.61
C ILE A 149 20.86 33.70 -2.66
N GLU A 150 21.15 33.98 -3.93
CA GLU A 150 20.67 33.20 -5.07
C GLU A 150 21.46 31.89 -5.21
N ALA A 151 20.81 30.77 -4.85
CA ALA A 151 21.44 29.46 -4.80
C ALA A 151 21.84 28.88 -6.17
N ASN A 152 21.35 29.44 -7.29
CA ASN A 152 21.69 28.98 -8.64
C ASN A 152 22.75 29.85 -9.34
N SER A 153 23.15 30.98 -8.76
CA SER A 153 24.15 31.87 -9.36
C SER A 153 25.53 31.56 -8.82
N GLN A 154 26.39 30.99 -9.69
CA GLN A 154 27.73 30.61 -9.29
C GLN A 154 28.60 31.81 -8.89
N THR A 155 28.45 32.93 -9.60
CA THR A 155 29.12 34.19 -9.24
C THR A 155 28.67 34.68 -7.87
N THR A 156 27.35 34.68 -7.61
CA THR A 156 26.82 35.10 -6.30
C THR A 156 27.34 34.20 -5.17
N LEU A 157 27.38 32.88 -5.39
CA LEU A 157 27.91 31.94 -4.40
C LEU A 157 29.42 32.13 -4.15
N GLN A 158 30.20 32.43 -5.19
CA GLN A 158 31.63 32.69 -5.09
C GLN A 158 31.92 33.99 -4.33
N ASP A 159 31.31 35.09 -4.75
CA ASP A 159 31.54 36.43 -4.20
C ASP A 159 31.19 36.50 -2.70
N ASN A 160 30.24 35.67 -2.26
CA ASN A 160 29.78 35.62 -0.88
C ASN A 160 30.35 34.43 -0.08
N GLY A 161 31.21 33.59 -0.69
CA GLY A 161 31.84 32.45 0.00
C GLY A 161 30.90 31.29 0.38
N TYR A 162 29.76 31.14 -0.31
CA TYR A 162 28.70 30.18 0.03
C TYR A 162 28.66 28.89 -0.80
N GLN A 163 29.60 28.69 -1.73
CA GLN A 163 29.67 27.48 -2.56
C GLN A 163 29.64 26.19 -1.71
N GLN A 164 30.44 26.15 -0.64
CA GLN A 164 30.53 24.99 0.26
C GLN A 164 29.25 24.78 1.07
N ALA A 165 28.49 25.85 1.36
CA ALA A 165 27.23 25.73 2.07
C ALA A 165 26.19 25.00 1.21
N VAL A 166 26.07 25.32 -0.09
CA VAL A 166 25.15 24.62 -1.01
C VAL A 166 25.48 23.12 -1.12
N LEU A 167 26.78 22.79 -1.18
CA LEU A 167 27.25 21.41 -1.31
C LEU A 167 27.05 20.59 -0.02
N HIS A 168 27.33 21.19 1.14
CA HIS A 168 27.44 20.42 2.39
C HIS A 168 26.29 20.64 3.38
N SER A 169 25.66 21.82 3.39
CA SER A 169 24.60 22.16 4.34
C SER A 169 23.21 21.70 3.88
N TYR A 170 23.03 21.36 2.60
CA TYR A 170 21.73 20.99 2.04
C TYR A 170 21.73 19.58 1.41
N SER A 171 20.57 18.92 1.46
CA SER A 171 20.31 17.61 0.83
C SER A 171 18.83 17.49 0.40
N HIS A 172 18.55 16.93 -0.78
CA HIS A 172 17.18 16.59 -1.19
C HIS A 172 16.51 15.52 -0.31
N HIS A 173 17.30 14.73 0.43
CA HIS A 173 16.82 13.70 1.34
C HIS A 173 17.62 13.70 2.65
N LEU A 174 16.90 13.70 3.78
CA LEU A 174 17.45 13.74 5.14
C LEU A 174 16.94 12.54 5.95
N PRO A 175 17.41 11.30 5.67
CA PRO A 175 16.84 10.08 6.25
C PRO A 175 16.84 10.08 7.78
N ASP A 176 17.87 10.66 8.41
CA ASP A 176 18.02 10.72 9.87
C ASP A 176 17.05 11.70 10.56
N GLU A 177 16.38 12.56 9.79
CA GLU A 177 15.41 13.54 10.31
C GLU A 177 13.95 13.07 10.17
N GLY A 178 13.68 11.96 9.49
CA GLY A 178 12.32 11.44 9.26
C GLY A 178 11.38 12.53 8.70
N PHE A 179 10.14 12.60 9.18
CA PHE A 179 9.18 13.64 8.77
C PHE A 179 9.69 15.07 9.01
N SER A 180 10.50 15.30 10.04
CA SER A 180 11.03 16.63 10.36
C SER A 180 12.05 17.14 9.34
N GLY A 181 12.61 16.27 8.49
CA GLY A 181 13.47 16.69 7.39
C GLY A 181 12.71 17.50 6.33
N TYR A 182 11.39 17.32 6.22
CA TYR A 182 10.55 18.17 5.39
C TYR A 182 10.30 19.51 6.08
N LYS A 183 10.65 20.59 5.41
CA LYS A 183 10.37 21.96 5.87
C LYS A 183 9.25 22.54 5.01
N PHE A 184 8.20 23.02 5.67
CA PHE A 184 7.00 23.54 5.02
C PHE A 184 7.27 24.89 4.33
N PRO A 185 6.40 25.33 3.41
CA PRO A 185 6.60 26.59 2.71
C PRO A 185 6.62 27.82 3.64
N ASP A 186 5.81 27.80 4.70
CA ASP A 186 5.81 28.84 5.75
C ASP A 186 7.06 28.80 6.66
N GLN A 187 7.93 27.81 6.45
CA GLN A 187 9.21 27.66 7.15
C GLN A 187 10.41 27.91 6.23
N ALA A 188 10.23 28.59 5.08
CA ALA A 188 11.32 28.82 4.13
C ALA A 188 12.58 29.44 4.76
N VAL A 189 12.42 30.28 5.78
CA VAL A 189 13.49 30.82 6.63
C VAL A 189 13.31 30.31 8.05
N SER A 190 14.38 29.86 8.69
CA SER A 190 14.32 29.41 10.08
C SER A 190 14.06 30.57 11.04
N ASP A 191 13.15 30.33 11.98
CA ASP A 191 12.79 31.20 13.10
C ASP A 191 13.72 31.02 14.32
N GLY A 192 14.78 30.22 14.18
CA GLY A 192 15.71 29.93 15.27
C GLY A 192 15.27 28.79 16.19
N SER A 193 14.12 28.14 15.93
CA SER A 193 13.66 26.97 16.70
C SER A 193 14.65 25.80 16.67
N ASP A 194 15.52 25.74 15.66
CA ASP A 194 16.62 24.78 15.52
C ASP A 194 18.00 25.34 15.91
N GLY A 195 18.03 26.50 16.56
CA GLY A 195 19.25 27.19 17.01
C GLY A 195 19.93 28.04 15.92
N ILE A 196 19.34 28.13 14.72
CA ILE A 196 19.91 28.87 13.59
C ILE A 196 18.84 29.75 12.96
N GLU A 197 18.72 30.97 13.46
CA GLU A 197 17.74 31.97 13.00
C GLU A 197 18.18 32.65 11.69
N GLY A 198 17.21 33.03 10.87
CA GLY A 198 17.45 33.93 9.74
C GLY A 198 18.22 33.30 8.57
N HIS A 199 18.09 32.00 8.37
CA HIS A 199 18.74 31.25 7.29
C HIS A 199 17.72 30.37 6.54
N GLN A 200 17.97 30.12 5.26
CA GLN A 200 17.06 29.39 4.37
C GLN A 200 17.01 27.90 4.75
N ASN A 201 15.83 27.40 5.09
CA ASN A 201 15.59 26.01 5.46
C ASN A 201 15.56 25.05 4.27
N TRP A 202 15.38 25.57 3.07
CA TRP A 202 15.52 24.84 1.81
C TRP A 202 15.93 25.79 0.71
N ILE A 203 16.52 25.24 -0.34
CA ILE A 203 16.87 25.93 -1.58
C ILE A 203 16.38 25.08 -2.76
N ASP A 204 16.01 25.73 -3.86
CA ASP A 204 15.64 25.04 -5.09
C ASP A 204 16.77 25.19 -6.11
N LEU A 205 17.36 24.07 -6.52
CA LEU A 205 18.46 24.04 -7.47
C LEU A 205 17.98 23.49 -8.80
N SER A 206 18.30 24.16 -9.90
CA SER A 206 18.07 23.63 -11.25
C SER A 206 18.73 22.26 -11.38
N ILE A 207 18.14 21.34 -12.15
CA ILE A 207 18.77 20.04 -12.46
C ILE A 207 20.16 20.20 -13.13
N TYR A 208 20.45 21.38 -13.71
CA TYR A 208 21.74 21.72 -14.32
C TYR A 208 22.75 22.30 -13.33
N HIS A 209 22.40 22.47 -12.05
CA HIS A 209 23.28 23.05 -11.04
C HIS A 209 24.57 22.22 -10.85
N GLU A 210 25.70 22.89 -10.61
CA GLU A 210 27.02 22.27 -10.52
C GLU A 210 27.14 21.17 -9.45
N LYS A 211 26.30 21.26 -8.39
CA LYS A 211 26.17 20.24 -7.34
C LYS A 211 25.93 18.84 -7.90
N TYR A 212 25.25 18.74 -9.04
CA TYR A 212 24.93 17.45 -9.68
C TYR A 212 26.02 16.97 -10.65
N GLY A 213 27.16 17.65 -10.75
CA GLY A 213 28.32 17.21 -11.54
C GLY A 213 28.01 17.03 -13.03
N GLY A 214 27.06 17.80 -13.57
CA GLY A 214 26.63 17.70 -14.97
C GLY A 214 25.81 16.44 -15.30
N LYS A 215 25.36 15.66 -14.31
CA LYS A 215 24.56 14.44 -14.46
C LYS A 215 23.36 14.60 -15.39
N TYR A 216 22.74 15.78 -15.42
CA TYR A 216 21.53 16.06 -16.19
C TYR A 216 21.75 17.00 -17.38
N ASN A 217 23.00 17.33 -17.77
CA ASN A 217 23.27 18.29 -18.86
C ASN A 217 22.69 17.87 -20.22
N ASN A 218 22.50 16.57 -20.43
CA ASN A 218 21.94 16.01 -21.65
C ASN A 218 20.46 15.59 -21.48
N HIS A 219 19.84 15.87 -20.33
CA HIS A 219 18.44 15.55 -20.06
C HIS A 219 17.53 16.29 -21.04
N VAL A 220 16.52 15.61 -21.56
CA VAL A 220 15.51 16.23 -22.47
C VAL A 220 14.69 17.26 -21.69
N PRO A 221 14.02 18.23 -22.34
CA PRO A 221 13.14 19.13 -21.61
C PRO A 221 12.09 18.34 -20.84
N ILE A 222 11.97 18.62 -19.54
CA ILE A 222 10.82 18.21 -18.73
C ILE A 222 9.61 19.01 -19.21
N ASP A 223 8.88 18.47 -20.18
CA ASP A 223 7.77 19.14 -20.81
C ASP A 223 6.44 18.40 -20.64
N LEU A 224 6.44 17.15 -20.16
CA LEU A 224 5.22 16.39 -19.94
C LEU A 224 4.78 16.40 -18.47
N PRO A 225 3.47 16.55 -18.20
CA PRO A 225 2.93 16.25 -16.88
C PRO A 225 2.88 14.74 -16.63
N GLN A 226 2.85 14.37 -15.37
CA GLN A 226 2.44 13.04 -14.92
C GLN A 226 1.12 13.12 -14.15
N TYR A 227 0.32 12.06 -14.26
CA TYR A 227 -0.90 11.85 -13.50
C TYR A 227 -0.60 10.82 -12.43
N TYR A 228 -0.63 11.21 -11.16
CA TYR A 228 -0.15 10.37 -10.08
C TYR A 228 -1.18 10.19 -8.97
N CYS A 229 -1.01 9.14 -8.18
CA CYS A 229 -1.67 9.02 -6.89
C CYS A 229 -0.86 8.14 -5.94
N THR A 230 -0.94 8.44 -4.65
CA THR A 230 -0.28 7.67 -3.61
C THR A 230 -0.98 6.33 -3.42
N LEU A 231 -0.23 5.23 -3.50
CA LEU A 231 -0.74 3.88 -3.26
C LEU A 231 -0.45 3.37 -1.84
N SER A 232 0.63 3.84 -1.23
CA SER A 232 1.11 3.37 0.07
C SER A 232 1.03 4.41 1.19
N GLN A 233 1.13 3.94 2.44
CA GLN A 233 1.64 4.76 3.55
C GLN A 233 3.17 4.87 3.49
N ASP A 234 3.77 5.66 4.40
CA ASP A 234 5.23 5.81 4.47
C ASP A 234 5.90 4.45 4.70
N ASN A 235 7.08 4.26 4.10
CA ASN A 235 7.87 3.03 4.18
C ASN A 235 7.17 1.76 3.70
N TYR A 236 5.94 1.87 3.19
CA TYR A 236 5.18 0.81 2.53
C TYR A 236 5.32 -0.58 3.22
N PRO A 237 5.08 -0.67 4.54
CA PRO A 237 5.55 -1.79 5.37
C PRO A 237 4.98 -3.14 4.96
N HIS A 238 3.77 -3.17 4.40
CA HIS A 238 3.06 -4.37 3.96
C HIS A 238 3.45 -4.87 2.57
N ILE A 239 4.27 -4.11 1.84
CA ILE A 239 4.79 -4.50 0.52
C ILE A 239 6.31 -4.35 0.42
N LYS A 240 7.00 -4.02 1.51
CA LYS A 240 8.43 -3.72 1.53
C LYS A 240 9.28 -4.81 0.88
N ASN A 241 9.02 -6.08 1.18
CA ASN A 241 9.77 -7.20 0.61
C ASN A 241 9.54 -7.32 -0.90
N ALA A 242 8.28 -7.26 -1.35
CA ALA A 242 7.95 -7.30 -2.78
C ALA A 242 8.56 -6.11 -3.51
N TRP A 243 8.48 -4.88 -2.96
CA TRP A 243 9.10 -3.71 -3.56
C TRP A 243 10.63 -3.81 -3.61
N GLN A 244 11.27 -4.31 -2.54
CA GLN A 244 12.71 -4.56 -2.51
C GLN A 244 13.15 -5.58 -3.55
N TYR A 245 12.38 -6.67 -3.72
CA TYR A 245 12.60 -7.65 -4.77
C TYR A 245 12.49 -6.99 -6.14
N LEU A 246 11.36 -6.33 -6.39
CA LEU A 246 10.98 -5.75 -7.67
C LEU A 246 12.01 -4.73 -8.16
N ARG A 247 12.44 -3.80 -7.29
CA ARG A 247 13.42 -2.75 -7.64
C ARG A 247 14.86 -3.27 -7.82
N ALA A 248 15.15 -4.49 -7.41
CA ALA A 248 16.45 -5.11 -7.62
C ALA A 248 16.57 -5.75 -9.01
N GLN A 249 15.46 -6.02 -9.70
CA GLN A 249 15.47 -6.77 -10.97
C GLN A 249 15.94 -5.92 -12.16
N PRO A 250 16.47 -6.53 -13.24
CA PRO A 250 17.06 -5.82 -14.37
C PRO A 250 16.14 -4.80 -15.07
N ASN A 251 14.82 -5.00 -15.08
CA ASN A 251 13.88 -4.04 -15.66
C ASN A 251 13.44 -2.93 -14.72
N ALA A 252 13.84 -2.96 -13.45
CA ALA A 252 13.66 -1.82 -12.58
C ALA A 252 14.48 -0.62 -13.07
N ASN A 253 13.97 0.58 -12.82
CA ASN A 253 14.59 1.86 -13.17
C ASN A 253 14.84 2.11 -14.66
N LYS A 254 14.27 1.28 -15.55
CA LYS A 254 14.25 1.54 -17.00
C LYS A 254 13.06 2.45 -17.34
N ILE A 255 13.33 3.76 -17.39
CA ILE A 255 12.34 4.76 -17.76
C ILE A 255 12.23 4.86 -19.28
N GLY A 256 11.01 4.83 -19.80
CA GLY A 256 10.69 5.03 -21.20
C GLY A 256 10.73 6.51 -21.62
N PRO A 257 10.64 6.79 -22.93
CA PRO A 257 10.76 8.14 -23.46
C PRO A 257 9.78 9.16 -22.87
N LEU A 258 8.52 8.78 -22.60
CA LEU A 258 7.56 9.70 -22.01
C LEU A 258 7.88 9.97 -20.54
N GLY A 259 8.26 8.94 -19.79
CA GLY A 259 8.69 9.06 -18.40
C GLY A 259 9.90 9.98 -18.23
N ILE A 260 10.87 9.94 -19.15
CA ILE A 260 12.03 10.84 -19.16
C ILE A 260 11.58 12.30 -19.40
N ARG A 261 10.66 12.53 -20.36
CA ARG A 261 10.04 13.87 -20.59
C ARG A 261 9.19 14.36 -19.41
N ALA A 262 8.75 13.47 -18.54
CA ALA A 262 8.10 13.81 -17.27
C ALA A 262 9.08 13.91 -16.09
N GLY A 263 10.39 13.69 -16.29
CA GLY A 263 11.43 13.76 -15.26
C GLY A 263 11.48 12.57 -14.30
N LEU A 264 10.88 11.42 -14.64
CA LEU A 264 10.86 10.24 -13.78
C LEU A 264 12.23 9.55 -13.62
N ASP A 265 13.20 9.88 -14.48
CA ASP A 265 14.58 9.40 -14.42
C ASP A 265 15.49 10.22 -13.49
N ILE A 266 15.02 11.40 -13.04
CA ILE A 266 15.74 12.27 -12.10
C ILE A 266 15.64 11.67 -10.71
N LYS A 267 16.77 11.20 -10.17
CA LYS A 267 16.82 10.40 -8.94
C LYS A 267 16.41 11.14 -7.67
N GLU A 268 16.57 12.45 -7.66
CA GLU A 268 16.17 13.32 -6.57
C GLU A 268 14.64 13.54 -6.58
N PHE A 269 13.94 13.25 -7.69
CA PHE A 269 12.48 13.22 -7.76
C PHE A 269 11.94 11.81 -7.51
N THR A 270 12.53 10.83 -8.17
CA THR A 270 12.07 9.45 -8.21
C THR A 270 13.22 8.51 -7.88
N MET A 271 13.18 7.93 -6.68
CA MET A 271 14.26 7.06 -6.19
C MET A 271 14.30 5.77 -7.01
N ASN A 272 13.14 5.14 -7.15
CA ASN A 272 12.98 3.91 -7.91
C ASN A 272 11.72 3.97 -8.76
N ALA A 273 11.72 3.35 -9.93
CA ALA A 273 10.54 3.25 -10.77
C ALA A 273 10.52 1.93 -11.51
N VAL A 274 9.36 1.30 -11.62
CA VAL A 274 9.18 0.11 -12.47
C VAL A 274 8.01 0.33 -13.40
N ARG A 275 8.28 0.15 -14.69
CA ARG A 275 7.28 0.27 -15.74
C ARG A 275 6.32 -0.91 -15.66
N VAL A 276 5.04 -0.62 -15.77
CA VAL A 276 3.98 -1.62 -15.76
C VAL A 276 3.03 -1.43 -16.94
N HIS A 277 2.32 -2.50 -17.27
CA HIS A 277 1.38 -2.58 -18.38
C HIS A 277 -0.01 -2.88 -17.84
N LEU A 278 -1.04 -2.31 -18.46
CA LEU A 278 -2.42 -2.68 -18.17
C LEU A 278 -2.67 -4.14 -18.55
N PHE A 279 -3.54 -4.81 -17.80
CA PHE A 279 -4.18 -6.03 -18.31
C PHE A 279 -5.12 -5.69 -19.48
N GLU A 280 -5.43 -6.68 -20.32
CA GLU A 280 -6.22 -6.49 -21.55
C GLU A 280 -7.62 -5.89 -21.29
N ASP A 281 -8.20 -6.15 -20.12
CA ASP A 281 -9.52 -5.65 -19.68
C ASP A 281 -9.43 -4.42 -18.76
N ALA A 282 -8.25 -3.82 -18.60
CA ALA A 282 -8.01 -2.63 -17.80
C ALA A 282 -7.87 -1.39 -18.70
N GLY A 283 -8.33 -0.23 -18.21
CA GLY A 283 -8.36 1.00 -19.00
C GLY A 283 -7.89 2.25 -18.27
N ILE A 284 -7.68 3.30 -19.07
CA ILE A 284 -7.55 4.68 -18.60
C ILE A 284 -8.85 5.40 -18.98
N TRP A 285 -9.41 6.12 -18.03
CA TRP A 285 -10.70 6.78 -18.17
C TRP A 285 -10.56 8.26 -17.89
N VAL A 286 -11.49 9.03 -18.43
CA VAL A 286 -11.51 10.46 -18.24
C VAL A 286 -12.93 10.98 -18.08
N ASN A 287 -13.11 11.94 -17.18
CA ASN A 287 -14.39 12.62 -17.03
C ASN A 287 -14.58 13.63 -18.16
N VAL A 288 -15.63 13.42 -18.97
CA VAL A 288 -15.97 14.26 -20.13
C VAL A 288 -17.23 15.10 -19.94
N GLY A 289 -17.90 14.98 -18.79
CA GLY A 289 -19.17 15.68 -18.54
C GLY A 289 -20.35 15.12 -19.35
N VAL A 290 -21.36 15.95 -19.57
CA VAL A 290 -22.65 15.56 -20.18
C VAL A 290 -22.89 16.17 -21.56
N GLY A 291 -21.90 16.87 -22.13
CA GLY A 291 -22.00 17.50 -23.46
C GLY A 291 -22.68 18.87 -23.44
N ASP A 292 -22.82 19.50 -22.27
CA ASP A 292 -23.31 20.86 -22.12
C ASP A 292 -22.23 21.74 -21.51
N SER A 293 -21.69 22.67 -22.31
CA SER A 293 -20.62 23.59 -21.88
C SER A 293 -20.92 24.40 -20.61
N ASN A 294 -22.19 24.61 -20.24
CA ASN A 294 -22.57 25.31 -19.02
C ASN A 294 -22.49 24.42 -17.76
N LEU A 295 -22.62 23.11 -17.95
CA LEU A 295 -22.59 22.09 -16.91
C LEU A 295 -21.23 21.37 -16.84
N ASP A 296 -20.49 21.38 -17.95
CA ASP A 296 -19.21 20.72 -18.15
C ASP A 296 -18.05 21.58 -17.68
N SER A 297 -18.12 21.97 -16.41
CA SER A 297 -17.05 22.72 -15.75
C SER A 297 -16.89 22.32 -14.29
N LYS A 298 -15.65 22.55 -13.82
CA LYS A 298 -15.29 22.70 -12.41
C LYS A 298 -16.40 23.41 -11.62
N LEU A 299 -17.01 22.86 -10.57
CA LEU A 299 -17.69 23.75 -9.59
C LEU A 299 -16.63 24.64 -8.92
N LYS A 300 -16.73 25.96 -9.04
CA LYS A 300 -15.66 26.89 -8.64
C LYS A 300 -15.95 27.71 -7.40
N ASP A 301 -17.22 28.01 -7.13
CA ASP A 301 -17.62 28.93 -6.07
C ASP A 301 -18.92 28.53 -5.36
N LEU A 302 -19.28 29.27 -4.30
CA LEU A 302 -20.48 29.01 -3.51
C LEU A 302 -21.79 29.14 -4.31
N LYS A 303 -21.78 29.87 -5.43
CA LYS A 303 -22.95 29.93 -6.32
C LYS A 303 -23.04 28.62 -7.11
N ASP A 304 -21.94 28.17 -7.70
CA ASP A 304 -21.86 26.87 -8.38
C ASP A 304 -22.28 25.72 -7.47
N PHE A 305 -21.76 25.64 -6.25
CA PHE A 305 -22.12 24.59 -5.28
C PHE A 305 -23.59 24.62 -4.85
N ARG A 306 -24.28 25.76 -4.96
CA ARG A 306 -25.71 25.88 -4.65
C ARG A 306 -26.59 25.59 -5.85
N ASP A 307 -26.18 26.06 -7.03
CA ASP A 307 -27.04 26.15 -8.20
C ASP A 307 -26.79 25.03 -9.23
N LYS A 308 -25.63 24.36 -9.16
CA LYS A 308 -25.20 23.35 -10.14
C LYS A 308 -24.89 22.01 -9.47
N VAL A 309 -24.92 20.95 -10.26
CA VAL A 309 -24.46 19.61 -9.88
C VAL A 309 -23.17 19.31 -10.63
N GLN A 310 -22.16 18.78 -9.94
CA GLN A 310 -20.95 18.29 -10.60
C GLN A 310 -21.29 16.99 -11.34
N HIS A 311 -21.24 17.02 -12.67
CA HIS A 311 -21.38 15.81 -13.46
C HIS A 311 -20.06 15.04 -13.54
N VAL A 312 -20.18 13.72 -13.45
CA VAL A 312 -19.08 12.76 -13.56
C VAL A 312 -19.49 11.69 -14.57
N ASN A 313 -18.83 11.67 -15.71
CA ASN A 313 -19.04 10.74 -16.79
C ASN A 313 -17.68 10.22 -17.29
N TYR A 314 -17.22 9.13 -16.68
CA TYR A 314 -15.95 8.51 -17.03
C TYR A 314 -16.07 7.71 -18.33
N GLN A 315 -15.40 8.18 -19.37
CA GLN A 315 -15.31 7.51 -20.67
C GLN A 315 -13.90 6.97 -20.89
N ALA A 316 -13.80 5.84 -21.59
CA ALA A 316 -12.51 5.21 -21.85
C ALA A 316 -11.72 6.02 -22.88
N ILE A 317 -10.45 6.28 -22.58
CA ILE A 317 -9.52 6.84 -23.57
C ILE A 317 -9.29 5.79 -24.65
N ASP A 318 -9.31 6.20 -25.92
CA ASP A 318 -8.87 5.35 -27.02
C ASP A 318 -7.35 5.20 -26.98
N LEU A 319 -6.89 4.19 -26.24
CA LEU A 319 -5.47 3.89 -26.07
C LEU A 319 -4.74 3.61 -27.38
N SER A 320 -5.48 3.28 -28.46
CA SER A 320 -4.89 3.10 -29.78
C SER A 320 -4.46 4.42 -30.42
N GLN A 321 -4.89 5.58 -29.91
CA GLN A 321 -4.63 6.92 -30.47
C GLN A 321 -3.68 7.78 -29.64
N VAL A 322 -3.18 7.23 -28.53
CA VAL A 322 -2.23 7.92 -27.63
C VAL A 322 -0.99 7.07 -27.42
N GLN A 323 0.06 7.70 -26.92
CA GLN A 323 1.16 6.99 -26.29
C GLN A 323 1.05 7.19 -24.78
N TYR A 324 1.34 6.14 -24.03
CA TYR A 324 1.31 6.21 -22.59
C TYR A 324 2.33 5.28 -21.95
N GLU A 325 2.73 5.64 -20.74
CA GLU A 325 3.61 4.86 -19.89
C GLU A 325 3.09 4.91 -18.46
N ILE A 326 3.06 3.75 -17.80
CA ILE A 326 2.60 3.64 -16.42
C ILE A 326 3.75 3.09 -15.58
N TYR A 327 3.91 3.65 -14.40
CA TYR A 327 4.98 3.30 -13.47
C TYR A 327 4.43 3.12 -12.07
N TYR A 328 5.00 2.16 -11.34
CA TYR A 328 5.15 2.32 -9.90
C TYR A 328 6.40 3.11 -9.62
N ILE A 329 6.26 4.20 -8.88
CA ILE A 329 7.39 5.03 -8.49
C ILE A 329 7.51 5.08 -6.97
N GLU A 330 8.73 5.00 -6.49
CA GLU A 330 9.12 5.30 -5.12
C GLU A 330 9.66 6.72 -5.07
N ARG A 331 9.00 7.56 -4.29
CA ARG A 331 9.32 8.99 -4.17
C ARG A 331 9.23 9.42 -2.71
N LEU A 332 10.04 10.41 -2.35
CA LEU A 332 9.96 11.05 -1.05
C LEU A 332 8.73 11.93 -0.95
N PHE A 333 7.97 11.73 0.13
CA PHE A 333 6.83 12.52 0.51
C PHE A 333 6.92 12.81 2.00
N TYR A 334 7.01 14.10 2.34
CA TYR A 334 7.43 14.57 3.66
C TYR A 334 8.74 13.94 4.15
N ASN A 335 9.74 13.85 3.25
CA ASN A 335 11.04 13.25 3.54
C ASN A 335 10.99 11.74 3.94
N MET A 336 9.85 11.08 3.73
CA MET A 336 9.67 9.64 3.93
C MET A 336 9.39 8.97 2.58
N PRO A 337 9.80 7.71 2.34
CA PRO A 337 9.56 7.03 1.08
C PRO A 337 8.11 6.53 0.98
N TYR A 338 7.46 6.78 -0.17
CA TYR A 338 6.12 6.33 -0.50
C TYR A 338 6.10 5.72 -1.90
N LEU A 339 5.13 4.84 -2.16
CA LEU A 339 4.84 4.29 -3.48
C LEU A 339 3.65 4.99 -4.10
N PHE A 340 3.79 5.31 -5.38
CA PHE A 340 2.78 5.96 -6.20
C PHE A 340 2.58 5.18 -7.48
N VAL A 341 1.39 5.27 -8.06
CA VAL A 341 1.19 5.03 -9.48
C VAL A 341 1.41 6.35 -10.21
N SER A 342 2.09 6.31 -11.34
CA SER A 342 2.30 7.45 -12.22
C SER A 342 1.98 7.06 -13.65
N LEU A 343 1.12 7.84 -14.28
CA LEU A 343 0.75 7.73 -15.69
C LEU A 343 1.30 8.95 -16.43
N VAL A 344 2.08 8.71 -17.46
CA VAL A 344 2.47 9.73 -18.45
C VAL A 344 1.77 9.40 -19.74
N ILE A 345 1.13 10.39 -20.34
CA ILE A 345 0.35 10.24 -21.58
C ILE A 345 0.61 11.43 -22.48
N ASP A 346 0.73 11.15 -23.78
CA ASP A 346 0.86 12.16 -24.82
C ASP A 346 0.11 11.72 -26.08
N ASN A 347 -0.12 12.67 -26.98
CA ASN A 347 -0.59 12.36 -28.32
C ASN A 347 0.47 11.54 -29.09
N LYS A 348 0.05 10.85 -30.15
CA LYS A 348 0.99 10.08 -30.99
C LYS A 348 2.05 10.99 -31.64
N PRO A 349 3.25 10.46 -31.96
CA PRO A 349 4.27 11.21 -32.66
C PRO A 349 3.73 11.72 -34.00
N GLY A 350 3.99 12.99 -34.31
CA GLY A 350 3.50 13.67 -35.51
C GLY A 350 2.23 14.49 -35.31
N GLU A 351 1.50 14.29 -34.20
CA GLU A 351 0.39 15.16 -33.80
C GLU A 351 0.89 16.26 -32.84
N PRO A 352 0.27 17.45 -32.84
CA PRO A 352 0.55 18.46 -31.82
C PRO A 352 0.30 17.91 -30.42
N SER A 353 1.30 17.98 -29.55
CA SER A 353 1.12 17.57 -28.16
C SER A 353 0.24 18.57 -27.44
N HIS A 354 -0.92 18.12 -26.96
CA HIS A 354 -1.77 18.91 -26.08
C HIS A 354 -1.26 18.92 -24.63
N PHE A 355 -0.31 18.05 -24.30
CA PHE A 355 0.19 17.84 -22.95
C PHE A 355 1.50 18.57 -22.66
N SER A 356 2.34 18.72 -23.69
CA SER A 356 3.66 19.36 -23.59
C SER A 356 3.52 20.83 -23.18
N PHE A 357 4.32 21.24 -22.20
CA PHE A 357 4.44 22.63 -21.79
C PHE A 357 5.79 22.86 -21.14
N VAL A 358 6.48 23.95 -21.46
CA VAL A 358 7.65 24.45 -20.72
C VAL A 358 7.42 25.92 -20.43
N ARG A 359 7.55 26.31 -19.16
CA ARG A 359 7.44 27.70 -18.75
C ARG A 359 8.55 28.53 -19.43
N PRO A 360 8.24 29.59 -20.20
CA PRO A 360 9.24 30.32 -21.01
C PRO A 360 10.08 31.34 -20.20
N HIS A 361 10.24 31.13 -18.90
CA HIS A 361 10.92 32.04 -17.99
C HIS A 361 11.37 31.31 -16.71
N GLY A 362 12.27 31.96 -15.96
CA GLY A 362 12.86 31.43 -14.72
C GLY A 362 14.15 30.63 -14.98
N VAL A 363 14.85 30.30 -13.89
CA VAL A 363 16.21 29.72 -13.95
C VAL A 363 16.25 28.46 -14.82
N TYR A 364 15.28 27.55 -14.69
CA TYR A 364 15.25 26.34 -15.50
C TYR A 364 15.20 26.62 -17.01
N PHE A 365 14.38 27.60 -17.45
CA PHE A 365 14.29 27.96 -18.85
C PHE A 365 15.57 28.65 -19.37
N GLU A 366 16.19 29.50 -18.54
CA GLU A 366 17.47 30.12 -18.88
C GLU A 366 18.61 29.11 -18.96
N GLU A 367 18.64 28.09 -18.10
CA GLU A 367 19.57 26.98 -18.23
C GLU A 367 19.30 26.16 -19.49
N LEU A 368 18.03 25.84 -19.79
CA LEU A 368 17.67 25.11 -21.01
C LEU A 368 18.23 25.78 -22.28
N LYS A 369 18.17 27.11 -22.39
CA LYS A 369 18.74 27.88 -23.51
C LYS A 369 20.24 27.66 -23.71
N LYS A 370 20.98 27.37 -22.63
CA LYS A 370 22.43 27.11 -22.69
C LYS A 370 22.72 25.71 -23.22
N HIS A 371 21.79 24.78 -23.07
CA HIS A 371 21.97 23.37 -23.42
C HIS A 371 21.33 22.98 -24.76
N ARG A 372 20.34 23.74 -25.25
CA ARG A 372 19.59 23.40 -26.46
C ARG A 372 18.83 24.59 -27.04
N ASP A 373 18.40 24.44 -28.30
CA ASP A 373 17.42 25.35 -28.90
C ASP A 373 16.06 25.18 -28.21
N VAL A 374 15.53 26.27 -27.67
CA VAL A 374 14.24 26.32 -26.98
C VAL A 374 13.10 26.83 -27.87
N SER A 375 13.40 27.29 -29.09
CA SER A 375 12.40 27.85 -30.01
C SER A 375 11.35 26.83 -30.45
N THR A 376 11.66 25.55 -30.36
CA THR A 376 10.78 24.43 -30.72
C THR A 376 9.95 23.91 -29.54
N LEU A 377 10.14 24.43 -28.32
CA LEU A 377 9.42 23.96 -27.14
C LEU A 377 8.01 24.55 -27.11
N ASN A 378 7.03 23.75 -26.68
CA ASN A 378 5.70 24.28 -26.45
C ASN A 378 5.68 25.12 -25.18
N THR A 379 5.45 26.43 -25.33
CA THR A 379 5.34 27.36 -24.20
C THR A 379 3.90 27.81 -23.93
N ASN A 380 2.94 27.23 -24.64
CA ASN A 380 1.52 27.51 -24.46
C ASN A 380 0.92 26.47 -23.52
N GLU A 381 0.48 26.92 -22.35
CA GLU A 381 -0.12 26.04 -21.36
C GLU A 381 -1.54 25.62 -21.75
N HIS A 382 -1.80 24.32 -21.71
CA HIS A 382 -3.14 23.75 -21.79
C HIS A 382 -3.58 23.24 -20.42
N TYR A 383 -4.48 23.99 -19.76
CA TYR A 383 -5.05 23.59 -18.47
C TYR A 383 -5.87 22.30 -18.57
N ASP A 384 -6.63 22.12 -19.66
CA ASP A 384 -7.50 20.96 -19.89
C ASP A 384 -7.10 20.22 -21.18
N PRO A 385 -5.97 19.49 -21.19
CA PRO A 385 -5.42 18.89 -22.40
C PRO A 385 -6.34 17.79 -22.92
N GLN A 386 -6.63 17.81 -24.22
CA GLN A 386 -7.65 16.95 -24.81
C GLN A 386 -7.17 15.51 -24.99
N VAL A 387 -8.11 14.57 -24.94
CA VAL A 387 -7.84 13.13 -25.15
C VAL A 387 -8.85 12.52 -26.11
N PRO A 388 -8.42 11.53 -26.92
CA PRO A 388 -9.32 10.77 -27.77
C PRO A 388 -10.16 9.82 -26.92
N ILE A 389 -11.48 9.85 -27.12
CA ILE A 389 -12.43 9.00 -26.41
C ILE A 389 -12.98 7.96 -27.33
N LYS A 390 -12.99 6.71 -26.85
CA LYS A 390 -13.72 5.63 -27.48
C LYS A 390 -15.19 5.79 -27.13
N ASP A 391 -16.03 6.13 -28.10
CA ASP A 391 -17.48 6.21 -27.88
C ASP A 391 -18.02 4.85 -27.41
N TYR A 392 -18.19 4.67 -26.11
CA TYR A 392 -18.73 3.46 -25.49
C TYR A 392 -20.04 3.77 -24.79
N PRO A 393 -21.16 3.07 -25.07
CA PRO A 393 -21.37 2.00 -26.06
C PRO A 393 -21.84 2.52 -27.45
N PHE A 394 -21.33 3.65 -27.95
CA PHE A 394 -21.85 4.31 -29.15
C PHE A 394 -20.89 4.30 -30.35
N LYS A 395 -20.73 3.12 -30.97
CA LYS A 395 -20.49 2.95 -32.43
C LYS A 395 -19.43 3.86 -33.11
N GLY A 396 -18.18 3.80 -32.64
CA GLY A 396 -17.04 3.63 -33.55
C GLY A 396 -16.32 4.88 -34.08
N ASN A 397 -16.70 6.09 -33.68
CA ASN A 397 -15.88 7.28 -33.95
C ASN A 397 -15.10 7.67 -32.70
N THR A 398 -13.81 7.96 -32.87
CA THR A 398 -12.99 8.52 -31.80
C THR A 398 -13.12 10.03 -31.81
N THR A 399 -13.54 10.63 -30.69
CA THR A 399 -13.70 12.10 -30.57
C THR A 399 -12.71 12.68 -29.57
N MET A 400 -12.14 13.84 -29.88
CA MET A 400 -11.29 14.57 -28.95
C MET A 400 -12.16 15.29 -27.92
N GLN A 401 -11.99 14.96 -26.64
CA GLN A 401 -12.77 15.53 -25.54
C GLN A 401 -11.86 16.26 -24.55
N LYS A 402 -12.41 17.33 -23.95
CA LYS A 402 -11.78 18.01 -22.81
C LYS A 402 -11.96 17.19 -21.55
N LYS A 403 -11.02 17.33 -20.63
CA LYS A 403 -11.03 16.61 -19.36
C LYS A 403 -11.56 17.52 -18.28
N ILE A 404 -12.46 17.02 -17.44
CA ILE A 404 -13.14 17.83 -16.44
C ILE A 404 -12.78 17.33 -15.05
N GLY A 405 -12.05 18.13 -14.30
CA GLY A 405 -11.72 17.83 -12.91
C GLY A 405 -12.95 17.88 -12.00
N VAL A 406 -12.83 17.26 -10.83
CA VAL A 406 -13.84 17.38 -9.76
C VAL A 406 -13.30 18.25 -8.62
N PRO A 407 -14.17 18.94 -7.87
CA PRO A 407 -13.75 19.80 -6.76
C PRO A 407 -13.51 19.02 -5.47
N VAL A 408 -13.58 17.69 -5.49
CA VAL A 408 -13.46 16.86 -4.29
C VAL A 408 -12.11 16.16 -4.23
N TYR A 409 -11.64 15.94 -3.01
CA TYR A 409 -10.47 15.11 -2.75
C TYR A 409 -10.82 13.63 -2.94
N GLY A 410 -10.60 13.08 -4.13
CA GLY A 410 -10.80 11.65 -4.40
C GLY A 410 -12.29 11.26 -4.45
N VAL A 411 -12.79 10.77 -5.59
CA VAL A 411 -14.19 10.31 -5.73
C VAL A 411 -14.55 9.15 -4.78
N HIS A 412 -13.56 8.42 -4.26
CA HIS A 412 -13.74 7.31 -3.33
C HIS A 412 -13.69 7.72 -1.84
N ASN A 413 -13.58 9.02 -1.52
CA ASN A 413 -13.40 9.50 -0.13
C ASN A 413 -14.50 10.48 0.34
N PRO A 414 -15.80 10.12 0.31
CA PRO A 414 -16.89 11.06 0.64
C PRO A 414 -16.95 11.46 2.13
N HIS A 415 -16.40 10.66 3.04
CA HIS A 415 -16.56 10.82 4.50
C HIS A 415 -15.27 11.22 5.25
N ARG A 416 -14.46 12.11 4.69
CA ARG A 416 -13.17 12.55 5.29
C ARG A 416 -13.26 12.99 6.76
N ARG A 417 -14.34 13.69 7.13
CA ARG A 417 -14.57 14.15 8.52
C ARG A 417 -14.66 13.01 9.52
N ALA A 418 -15.17 11.84 9.13
CA ALA A 418 -15.24 10.67 10.00
C ALA A 418 -13.84 10.15 10.39
N PHE A 419 -12.80 10.53 9.64
CA PHE A 419 -11.41 10.17 9.87
C PHE A 419 -10.57 11.34 10.41
N ASN A 420 -11.20 12.36 11.01
CA ASN A 420 -10.54 13.59 11.49
C ASN A 420 -9.70 14.32 10.43
N MET A 421 -10.00 14.09 9.14
CA MET A 421 -9.35 14.80 8.05
C MET A 421 -10.12 16.09 7.77
N SER A 422 -9.41 17.21 7.85
CA SER A 422 -9.87 18.51 7.34
C SER A 422 -9.51 18.67 5.86
N GLY A 423 -10.00 19.75 5.25
CA GLY A 423 -9.92 19.92 3.80
C GLY A 423 -10.94 19.05 3.06
N GLY A 424 -11.15 19.36 1.78
CA GLY A 424 -12.18 18.73 0.97
C GLY A 424 -12.14 19.11 -0.51
N ALA A 425 -11.40 20.17 -0.84
CA ALA A 425 -11.07 20.49 -2.21
C ALA A 425 -9.92 19.61 -2.71
N CYS A 426 -10.00 19.21 -3.97
CA CYS A 426 -8.83 18.87 -4.78
C CYS A 426 -7.74 19.94 -4.53
N PRO A 427 -6.45 19.58 -4.33
CA PRO A 427 -5.39 20.60 -4.43
C PRO A 427 -5.62 21.35 -5.73
N GLU A 428 -5.68 22.69 -5.77
CA GLU A 428 -5.92 23.45 -7.03
C GLU A 428 -4.67 24.21 -7.47
N LYS A 429 -3.57 23.95 -6.78
CA LYS A 429 -2.32 24.67 -6.93
C LYS A 429 -1.18 23.67 -6.86
N GLY A 430 -0.29 23.71 -7.84
CA GLY A 430 1.00 23.04 -7.71
C GLY A 430 1.89 23.77 -6.73
N GLY A 431 3.12 23.30 -6.59
CA GLY A 431 4.04 23.89 -5.65
C GLY A 431 3.87 23.31 -4.25
N ASP A 432 4.64 23.88 -3.34
CA ASP A 432 5.04 23.28 -2.08
C ASP A 432 3.87 22.68 -1.28
N PHE A 433 4.00 21.39 -0.99
CA PHE A 433 3.02 20.65 -0.22
C PHE A 433 2.96 21.25 1.19
N GLY A 434 1.83 21.85 1.56
CA GLY A 434 1.76 22.63 2.78
C GLY A 434 0.38 22.64 3.42
N ARG A 435 0.25 23.51 4.41
CA ARG A 435 -1.02 23.77 5.11
C ARG A 435 -1.97 24.62 4.26
N TYR A 436 -1.92 24.53 2.93
CA TYR A 436 -2.67 25.42 2.03
C TYR A 436 -4.07 24.88 1.68
N PRO A 437 -5.11 25.75 1.58
CA PRO A 437 -5.16 27.03 2.28
C PRO A 437 -5.18 26.80 3.80
N TRP A 438 -5.69 25.63 4.26
CA TRP A 438 -5.62 25.08 5.63
C TRP A 438 -5.79 23.54 5.60
N GLY A 439 -5.04 22.79 6.40
CA GLY A 439 -5.28 21.35 6.64
C GLY A 439 -4.50 20.36 5.77
N ASN A 440 -5.03 19.14 5.63
CA ASN A 440 -4.51 18.02 4.82
C ASN A 440 -4.60 18.33 3.30
N PRO A 441 -3.75 17.73 2.43
CA PRO A 441 -3.33 18.22 1.10
C PRO A 441 -4.26 19.17 0.36
N GLY A 442 -3.80 20.42 0.17
CA GLY A 442 -4.41 21.37 -0.77
C GLY A 442 -3.44 21.96 -1.80
N SER A 443 -2.22 21.42 -1.90
CA SER A 443 -1.23 21.75 -2.95
C SER A 443 -0.49 20.52 -3.50
N GLY A 444 0.22 20.70 -4.61
CA GLY A 444 1.07 19.69 -5.26
C GLY A 444 2.43 19.49 -4.58
N TRP A 445 3.48 19.25 -5.37
CA TRP A 445 4.84 19.09 -4.83
C TRP A 445 5.67 20.37 -4.99
N PRO A 446 6.67 20.60 -4.12
CA PRO A 446 7.51 21.80 -4.18
C PRO A 446 8.21 22.06 -5.52
N ASN A 447 8.52 20.99 -6.24
CA ASN A 447 9.22 21.00 -7.50
C ASN A 447 8.30 20.82 -8.71
N THR A 448 7.03 21.23 -8.59
CA THR A 448 6.09 21.20 -9.71
C THR A 448 5.63 22.60 -10.08
N TYR A 449 5.26 22.80 -11.34
CA TYR A 449 4.63 24.04 -11.77
C TYR A 449 3.31 24.26 -11.03
N GLU A 450 3.09 25.49 -10.57
CA GLU A 450 1.88 25.85 -9.82
C GLU A 450 0.66 25.90 -10.74
N GLU A 451 0.86 26.40 -11.96
CA GLU A 451 -0.11 26.59 -13.03
C GLU A 451 -0.59 25.27 -13.64
N VAL A 452 0.27 24.24 -13.68
CA VAL A 452 -0.07 22.95 -14.31
C VAL A 452 -0.93 22.05 -13.41
N THR A 453 -0.99 22.34 -12.11
CA THR A 453 -1.38 21.36 -11.09
C THR A 453 -2.59 21.83 -10.27
N PRO A 454 -3.65 21.03 -10.10
CA PRO A 454 -4.09 19.85 -10.83
C PRO A 454 -5.59 19.84 -11.19
N ILE A 455 -5.87 19.18 -12.30
CA ILE A 455 -7.19 18.62 -12.59
C ILE A 455 -7.34 17.31 -11.78
N CYS A 456 -7.87 17.34 -10.56
CA CYS A 456 -8.07 16.09 -9.80
C CYS A 456 -9.16 15.22 -10.40
N ASP A 457 -8.88 13.92 -10.44
CA ASP A 457 -9.85 12.87 -10.74
C ASP A 457 -10.58 13.08 -12.07
N ALA A 458 -10.04 13.95 -12.93
CA ALA A 458 -10.42 14.01 -14.33
C ALA A 458 -9.91 12.78 -15.05
N VAL A 459 -8.73 12.28 -14.69
CA VAL A 459 -8.18 11.03 -15.21
C VAL A 459 -8.28 9.97 -14.13
N MET A 460 -8.73 8.79 -14.54
CA MET A 460 -8.88 7.61 -13.73
C MET A 460 -8.12 6.46 -14.38
N ILE A 461 -7.59 5.55 -13.58
CA ILE A 461 -6.91 4.35 -14.09
C ILE A 461 -7.43 3.11 -13.37
N ASP A 462 -7.63 2.01 -14.07
CA ASP A 462 -7.88 0.74 -13.39
C ASP A 462 -6.56 0.22 -12.82
N VAL A 463 -6.51 0.04 -11.49
CA VAL A 463 -5.31 -0.51 -10.84
C VAL A 463 -5.25 -2.02 -11.06
N LYS A 464 -4.96 -2.41 -12.31
CA LYS A 464 -4.83 -3.79 -12.75
C LYS A 464 -3.68 -3.85 -13.75
N PHE A 465 -2.50 -4.22 -13.25
CA PHE A 465 -1.25 -4.09 -14.00
C PHE A 465 -0.34 -5.30 -13.90
N TRP A 466 0.52 -5.49 -14.88
CA TRP A 466 1.58 -6.49 -14.84
C TRP A 466 2.92 -5.97 -15.38
N ALA A 467 4.02 -6.63 -15.05
CA ALA A 467 5.34 -6.35 -15.61
C ALA A 467 6.26 -7.58 -15.60
N ASN A 468 7.04 -7.75 -16.67
CA ASN A 468 8.19 -8.66 -16.69
C ASN A 468 9.40 -7.97 -16.06
N LEU A 469 10.00 -8.60 -15.07
CA LEU A 469 11.08 -8.03 -14.26
C LEU A 469 12.48 -8.31 -14.83
N ASP A 470 12.61 -9.33 -15.69
CA ASP A 470 13.84 -9.69 -16.40
C ASP A 470 13.69 -9.55 -17.92
N GLN A 471 13.05 -10.53 -18.59
CA GLN A 471 12.84 -10.52 -20.03
C GLN A 471 11.48 -11.12 -20.45
N PRO A 472 11.00 -10.83 -21.68
CA PRO A 472 9.79 -11.43 -22.23
C PRO A 472 9.87 -12.94 -22.44
N TRP A 473 8.73 -13.61 -22.27
CA TRP A 473 8.60 -15.07 -22.45
C TRP A 473 8.55 -15.50 -23.92
N ASP A 474 8.33 -14.60 -24.87
CA ASP A 474 8.28 -14.88 -26.31
C ASP A 474 9.67 -14.96 -26.97
N THR A 475 10.73 -14.83 -26.17
CA THR A 475 12.11 -15.01 -26.63
C THR A 475 12.37 -16.49 -26.94
N LEU A 476 12.81 -16.80 -28.16
CA LEU A 476 12.87 -18.19 -28.69
C LEU A 476 13.85 -19.14 -27.98
N ASP A 477 14.79 -18.62 -27.21
CA ASP A 477 15.78 -19.37 -26.45
C ASP A 477 15.37 -19.58 -24.97
N VAL A 478 14.33 -18.91 -24.50
CA VAL A 478 13.90 -18.99 -23.10
C VAL A 478 13.29 -20.35 -22.78
N PHE A 479 13.76 -20.95 -21.68
CA PHE A 479 13.40 -22.26 -21.15
C PHE A 479 13.60 -23.44 -22.11
N LEU A 480 14.51 -23.34 -23.08
CA LEU A 480 14.95 -24.53 -23.83
C LEU A 480 15.57 -25.56 -22.87
N GLY A 481 15.47 -26.85 -23.21
CA GLY A 481 15.95 -27.93 -22.35
C GLY A 481 17.47 -27.88 -22.06
N ASN A 482 18.24 -27.14 -22.86
CA ASN A 482 19.65 -26.86 -22.61
C ASN A 482 19.93 -25.60 -21.77
N ALA A 483 18.92 -24.84 -21.34
CA ALA A 483 19.10 -23.53 -20.74
C ALA A 483 19.87 -23.52 -19.41
N GLY A 484 19.76 -24.57 -18.58
CA GLY A 484 20.54 -24.66 -17.34
C GLY A 484 21.93 -25.27 -17.51
N PHE A 485 22.21 -25.90 -18.66
CA PHE A 485 23.51 -26.47 -18.98
C PHE A 485 24.40 -25.38 -19.62
N LYS A 486 24.97 -24.52 -18.78
CA LYS A 486 25.75 -23.32 -19.13
C LYS A 486 26.55 -23.45 -20.43
N ASP A 487 26.21 -22.62 -21.42
CA ASP A 487 26.87 -22.51 -22.73
C ASP A 487 26.88 -23.81 -23.56
N GLN A 488 26.04 -24.80 -23.22
CA GLN A 488 25.95 -26.06 -23.95
C GLN A 488 24.77 -26.02 -24.93
N ARG A 489 25.07 -26.11 -26.22
CA ARG A 489 24.04 -26.35 -27.25
C ARG A 489 23.62 -27.82 -27.29
N GLN A 490 24.55 -28.68 -26.93
CA GLN A 490 24.40 -30.13 -26.94
C GLN A 490 24.39 -30.63 -25.50
N VAL A 491 23.32 -31.34 -25.12
CA VAL A 491 23.16 -31.92 -23.80
C VAL A 491 23.17 -33.43 -23.95
N ASP A 492 24.09 -34.07 -23.24
CA ASP A 492 24.15 -35.52 -23.20
C ASP A 492 23.16 -36.07 -22.16
N ILE A 493 22.21 -36.87 -22.62
CA ILE A 493 21.23 -37.56 -21.78
C ILE A 493 21.70 -38.99 -21.55
N ILE A 494 21.61 -39.43 -20.30
CA ILE A 494 21.87 -40.80 -19.89
C ILE A 494 20.54 -41.45 -19.54
N MET A 495 20.22 -42.56 -20.21
CA MET A 495 19.06 -43.40 -19.93
C MET A 495 19.50 -44.82 -19.63
N ASP A 496 18.69 -45.55 -18.87
CA ASP A 496 18.92 -46.97 -18.68
C ASP A 496 18.62 -47.73 -19.98
N ALA A 497 19.50 -48.65 -20.37
CA ALA A 497 19.23 -49.52 -21.52
C ALA A 497 17.96 -50.37 -21.28
N ASN A 498 16.87 -50.07 -21.98
CA ASN A 498 15.66 -50.89 -21.97
C ASN A 498 14.83 -50.75 -23.27
N LEU A 499 13.76 -51.54 -23.37
CA LEU A 499 12.73 -51.42 -24.39
C LEU A 499 11.65 -50.44 -23.92
N TYR A 500 11.60 -49.26 -24.53
CA TYR A 500 10.62 -48.23 -24.21
C TYR A 500 9.48 -48.22 -25.23
N GLY A 501 8.24 -48.13 -24.73
CA GLY A 501 7.05 -48.00 -25.56
C GLY A 501 6.65 -49.27 -26.32
N LYS A 502 7.19 -50.45 -25.94
CA LYS A 502 6.72 -51.73 -26.47
C LYS A 502 5.28 -51.96 -26.01
N PHE A 503 4.42 -52.35 -26.95
CA PHE A 503 3.05 -52.72 -26.62
C PHE A 503 3.00 -54.06 -25.90
N GLU A 504 2.24 -54.10 -24.81
CA GLU A 504 2.03 -55.31 -24.00
C GLU A 504 0.58 -55.83 -24.09
N ASP A 505 -0.34 -55.02 -24.63
CA ASP A 505 -1.75 -55.36 -24.72
C ASP A 505 -2.03 -56.34 -25.89
N PRO A 506 -2.55 -57.55 -25.62
CA PRO A 506 -2.85 -58.54 -26.64
C PRO A 506 -3.96 -58.13 -27.62
N TYR A 507 -4.80 -57.13 -27.29
CA TYR A 507 -5.88 -56.63 -28.16
C TYR A 507 -5.39 -55.71 -29.29
N LEU A 508 -4.08 -55.41 -29.36
CA LEU A 508 -3.52 -54.56 -30.41
C LEU A 508 -3.33 -55.29 -31.76
N GLU A 509 -3.80 -56.54 -31.89
CA GLU A 509 -3.86 -57.33 -33.13
C GLU A 509 -2.51 -57.39 -33.89
N GLY A 510 -1.41 -57.51 -33.16
CA GLY A 510 -0.06 -57.58 -33.74
C GLY A 510 0.52 -56.25 -34.23
N ARG A 511 -0.14 -55.12 -33.96
CA ARG A 511 0.44 -53.79 -34.19
C ARG A 511 1.67 -53.59 -33.30
N THR A 512 2.69 -52.92 -33.83
CA THR A 512 3.86 -52.46 -33.09
C THR A 512 3.83 -50.96 -32.93
N ASN A 513 4.37 -50.44 -31.82
CA ASN A 513 4.52 -49.00 -31.66
C ASN A 513 5.56 -48.48 -32.68
N PRO A 514 5.18 -47.61 -33.63
CA PRO A 514 6.14 -47.05 -34.60
C PRO A 514 7.20 -46.15 -33.94
N HIS A 515 7.00 -45.79 -32.67
CA HIS A 515 7.93 -45.00 -31.86
C HIS A 515 8.60 -45.81 -30.75
N MET A 516 8.55 -47.15 -30.80
CA MET A 516 9.28 -48.00 -29.86
C MET A 516 10.77 -47.69 -29.94
N VAL A 517 11.41 -47.52 -28.78
CA VAL A 517 12.86 -47.30 -28.69
C VAL A 517 13.49 -48.52 -28.03
N ASP A 518 14.34 -49.21 -28.78
CA ASP A 518 15.14 -50.33 -28.29
C ASP A 518 16.56 -49.86 -28.00
N MET A 519 16.89 -49.74 -26.72
CA MET A 519 18.24 -49.39 -26.26
C MET A 519 19.01 -50.61 -25.75
N THR A 520 18.50 -51.82 -25.98
CA THR A 520 19.08 -53.06 -25.45
C THR A 520 19.99 -53.73 -26.48
N ILE A 521 21.02 -54.45 -26.02
CA ILE A 521 21.93 -55.17 -26.93
C ILE A 521 21.24 -56.40 -27.55
N ASN A 522 20.25 -56.97 -26.85
CA ASN A 522 19.63 -58.26 -27.17
C ASN A 522 18.12 -58.18 -27.51
N GLY A 523 17.52 -56.99 -27.53
CA GLY A 523 16.09 -56.81 -27.81
C GLY A 523 15.16 -57.36 -26.72
N GLN A 524 15.62 -57.42 -25.47
CA GLN A 524 14.86 -57.97 -24.34
C GLN A 524 14.66 -56.94 -23.22
N THR A 525 13.49 -56.96 -22.59
CA THR A 525 13.18 -56.09 -21.45
C THR A 525 14.06 -56.44 -20.25
N VAL A 526 14.72 -55.44 -19.68
CA VAL A 526 15.51 -55.62 -18.44
C VAL A 526 14.56 -55.51 -17.23
N GLY A 527 14.45 -56.59 -16.45
CA GLY A 527 13.52 -56.72 -15.33
C GLY A 527 14.08 -56.25 -13.98
N HIS A 528 13.20 -56.02 -13.00
CA HIS A 528 13.54 -55.41 -11.71
C HIS A 528 14.51 -56.25 -10.84
N GLU A 529 14.64 -57.56 -11.05
CA GLU A 529 15.59 -58.39 -10.29
C GLU A 529 17.04 -58.29 -10.82
N GLU A 530 17.21 -57.94 -12.10
CA GLU A 530 18.52 -57.63 -12.70
C GLU A 530 19.05 -56.23 -12.31
N ASN A 531 18.19 -55.34 -11.78
CA ASN A 531 18.52 -53.98 -11.30
C ASN A 531 19.43 -53.94 -10.06
N THR A 532 19.80 -55.08 -9.47
CA THR A 532 20.87 -55.11 -8.45
C THR A 532 22.26 -54.93 -9.07
N ARG A 533 22.41 -55.13 -10.38
CA ARG A 533 23.55 -54.64 -11.17
C ARG A 533 23.18 -53.26 -11.71
N LYS A 534 24.06 -52.27 -11.53
CA LYS A 534 23.88 -50.90 -12.06
C LYS A 534 23.41 -51.00 -13.52
N PRO A 535 22.28 -50.39 -13.90
CA PRO A 535 21.78 -50.45 -15.28
C PRO A 535 22.87 -49.99 -16.25
N ASN A 536 22.94 -50.60 -17.44
CA ASN A 536 23.87 -50.17 -18.47
C ASN A 536 23.41 -48.81 -19.01
N PRO A 537 24.14 -47.71 -18.75
CA PRO A 537 23.72 -46.40 -19.20
C PRO A 537 23.95 -46.28 -20.72
N VAL A 538 22.90 -45.90 -21.46
CA VAL A 538 23.00 -45.47 -22.85
C VAL A 538 23.02 -43.95 -22.88
N ARG A 539 24.03 -43.39 -23.55
CA ARG A 539 24.22 -41.96 -23.70
C ARG A 539 23.83 -41.54 -25.12
N PHE A 540 22.98 -40.55 -25.24
CA PHE A 540 22.71 -39.88 -26.52
C PHE A 540 22.67 -38.37 -26.32
N THR A 541 22.89 -37.62 -27.40
CA THR A 541 23.03 -36.17 -27.34
C THR A 541 21.81 -35.51 -27.98
N LEU A 542 21.20 -34.56 -27.27
CA LEU A 542 20.22 -33.63 -27.84
C LEU A 542 20.91 -32.34 -28.26
N ASP A 543 20.78 -31.95 -29.52
CA ASP A 543 21.25 -30.66 -30.06
C ASP A 543 20.07 -29.70 -30.21
N TYR A 544 20.04 -28.64 -29.39
CA TYR A 544 18.90 -27.71 -29.30
C TYR A 544 18.88 -26.63 -30.40
N THR A 545 19.73 -26.73 -31.43
CA THR A 545 19.90 -25.75 -32.53
C THR A 545 20.40 -24.35 -32.13
N ARG A 546 20.21 -23.96 -30.86
CA ARG A 546 20.65 -22.72 -30.24
C ARG A 546 20.97 -22.94 -28.76
N LEU A 547 21.68 -21.99 -28.18
CA LEU A 547 21.86 -21.95 -26.73
C LEU A 547 20.54 -21.54 -26.08
N GLY A 548 20.10 -22.29 -25.09
CA GLY A 548 18.95 -21.94 -24.27
C GLY A 548 19.33 -20.88 -23.23
N SER A 549 18.36 -20.08 -22.84
CA SER A 549 18.42 -19.17 -21.71
C SER A 549 17.21 -19.41 -20.79
N TYR A 550 17.20 -18.85 -19.60
CA TYR A 550 16.05 -18.89 -18.69
C TYR A 550 15.93 -17.53 -18.01
N LEU A 551 14.77 -17.25 -17.40
CA LEU A 551 14.55 -16.01 -16.67
C LEU A 551 15.51 -15.92 -15.49
N ASN A 552 16.33 -14.87 -15.47
CA ASN A 552 17.29 -14.64 -14.41
C ASN A 552 16.72 -13.66 -13.38
N PHE A 553 17.37 -13.60 -12.22
CA PHE A 553 16.97 -12.66 -11.18
C PHE A 553 18.18 -12.16 -10.40
N ASN A 554 18.09 -10.91 -9.96
CA ASN A 554 19.03 -10.38 -9.00
C ASN A 554 18.59 -10.85 -7.61
N ASN A 555 19.40 -11.74 -7.02
CA ASN A 555 19.14 -12.24 -5.68
C ASN A 555 19.19 -11.08 -4.67
N VAL A 556 18.12 -10.95 -3.86
CA VAL A 556 18.02 -9.94 -2.80
C VAL A 556 18.26 -10.62 -1.46
N SER A 557 19.51 -10.58 -0.98
CA SER A 557 19.95 -11.23 0.27
C SER A 557 19.13 -10.83 1.50
N ALA A 558 18.60 -9.60 1.55
CA ALA A 558 17.72 -9.15 2.63
C ALA A 558 16.41 -9.96 2.74
N LEU A 559 15.94 -10.58 1.65
CA LEU A 559 14.78 -11.48 1.67
C LEU A 559 15.11 -12.85 2.27
N HIS A 560 16.38 -13.27 2.18
CA HIS A 560 16.87 -14.51 2.80
C HIS A 560 17.06 -14.33 4.32
N ASN A 561 17.46 -13.13 4.75
CA ASN A 561 17.90 -12.83 6.12
C ASN A 561 16.77 -12.48 7.11
N ASN A 562 15.50 -12.54 6.71
CA ASN A 562 14.39 -12.57 7.66
C ASN A 562 14.17 -13.98 8.25
N LEU A 563 15.06 -14.94 7.96
CA LEU A 563 15.34 -16.03 8.87
C LEU A 563 16.14 -15.47 10.05
N ILE A 564 15.46 -15.16 11.15
CA ILE A 564 16.17 -14.97 12.42
C ILE A 564 16.91 -16.27 12.70
N ASN A 565 18.25 -16.21 12.70
CA ASN A 565 19.12 -17.29 13.17
C ASN A 565 18.70 -17.69 14.59
N ILE A 566 18.13 -18.88 14.71
CA ILE A 566 18.14 -19.61 15.97
C ILE A 566 19.00 -20.84 15.70
N GLU A 567 20.29 -20.73 16.00
CA GLU A 567 21.14 -21.92 16.12
C GLU A 567 20.55 -22.83 17.21
N GLN A 568 20.42 -24.08 16.81
CA GLN A 568 19.80 -25.24 17.46
C GLN A 568 20.67 -25.79 18.64
N PRO A 569 20.26 -26.83 19.44
CA PRO A 569 19.51 -28.00 18.99
C PRO A 569 18.34 -28.51 19.86
N LEU A 570 17.37 -29.05 19.13
CA LEU A 570 16.51 -30.15 19.52
C LEU A 570 17.16 -31.43 18.94
N ASP A 571 17.58 -32.33 19.81
CA ASP A 571 17.72 -33.79 19.60
C ASP A 571 17.09 -34.40 20.88
N ASP A 572 16.30 -35.47 20.87
CA ASP A 572 16.31 -36.64 20.01
C ASP A 572 14.92 -37.04 19.50
N GLN A 573 14.88 -37.47 18.23
CA GLN A 573 13.87 -38.36 17.68
C GLN A 573 14.01 -39.77 18.27
N LYS A 574 12.89 -40.50 18.45
CA LYS A 574 12.68 -41.79 17.74
C LYS A 574 11.30 -42.43 17.94
N ASN A 575 10.69 -42.66 16.78
CA ASN A 575 9.86 -43.78 16.34
C ASN A 575 8.41 -43.96 16.85
N GLN A 576 7.53 -43.42 16.01
CA GLN A 576 6.32 -44.01 15.43
C GLN A 576 6.10 -45.52 15.63
N ASN A 577 4.86 -45.91 15.96
CA ASN A 577 4.07 -46.88 15.18
C ASN A 577 2.57 -46.94 15.58
N ILE A 578 1.71 -46.67 14.59
CA ILE A 578 0.49 -47.41 14.17
C ILE A 578 -0.75 -47.50 15.11
N CYS A 579 -1.91 -47.03 14.61
CA CYS A 579 -3.30 -47.25 15.10
C CYS A 579 -3.86 -48.66 14.70
N PRO A 580 -5.04 -49.18 15.14
CA PRO A 580 -5.88 -48.98 16.34
C PRO A 580 -6.44 -50.30 17.01
N VAL A 581 -7.21 -50.16 18.12
CA VAL A 581 -8.22 -51.09 18.74
C VAL A 581 -7.79 -52.18 19.77
N GLN A 582 -8.03 -51.89 21.07
CA GLN A 582 -8.60 -52.64 22.25
C GLN A 582 -8.24 -54.14 22.55
N PRO A 583 -8.52 -54.69 23.77
CA PRO A 583 -8.20 -54.26 25.14
C PRO A 583 -7.56 -55.40 25.99
N ASN A 584 -6.82 -55.06 27.06
CA ASN A 584 -6.80 -55.72 28.39
C ASN A 584 -5.43 -55.63 29.10
N ASN A 585 -5.55 -55.49 30.42
CA ASN A 585 -4.56 -55.68 31.49
C ASN A 585 -3.75 -54.46 31.97
N LYS A 586 -4.25 -53.99 33.12
CA LYS A 586 -3.64 -53.27 34.25
C LYS A 586 -2.11 -53.39 34.34
N GLU A 587 -1.43 -52.24 34.37
CA GLU A 587 -0.61 -51.80 35.51
C GLU A 587 -0.21 -50.31 35.36
N GLU A 588 -0.47 -49.55 36.42
CA GLU A 588 0.12 -48.26 36.86
C GLU A 588 0.17 -47.03 35.93
N CYS A 589 -0.93 -46.26 35.90
CA CYS A 589 -0.91 -44.82 35.59
C CYS A 589 -0.72 -44.00 36.88
N ARG A 590 0.47 -43.43 37.11
CA ARG A 590 0.74 -42.50 38.23
C ARG A 590 1.00 -41.03 37.81
N ASP A 591 1.11 -40.73 36.52
CA ASP A 591 1.53 -39.38 36.08
C ASP A 591 0.39 -38.45 35.60
N GLU A 592 -0.79 -38.98 35.27
CA GLU A 592 -1.93 -38.12 34.89
C GLU A 592 -2.64 -37.47 36.08
N GLN A 593 -2.62 -38.08 37.27
CA GLN A 593 -3.21 -37.47 38.48
C GLN A 593 -2.41 -36.25 38.97
N LEU A 594 -1.11 -36.19 38.68
CA LEU A 594 -0.28 -35.04 39.03
C LEU A 594 -0.61 -33.82 38.16
N MET A 595 -0.86 -34.02 36.87
CA MET A 595 -1.24 -32.95 35.94
C MET A 595 -2.65 -32.41 36.22
N VAL A 596 -3.61 -33.28 36.55
CA VAL A 596 -4.96 -32.84 36.97
C VAL A 596 -4.89 -32.10 38.32
N ALA A 597 -4.06 -32.57 39.26
CA ALA A 597 -3.86 -31.87 40.53
C ALA A 597 -3.22 -30.48 40.33
N ILE A 598 -2.26 -30.34 39.42
CA ILE A 598 -1.64 -29.05 39.07
C ILE A 598 -2.66 -28.12 38.40
N LEU A 599 -3.49 -28.63 37.47
CA LEU A 599 -4.52 -27.82 36.82
C LEU A 599 -5.62 -27.37 37.78
N VAL A 600 -6.02 -28.22 38.73
CA VAL A 600 -6.96 -27.85 39.80
C VAL A 600 -6.32 -26.81 40.73
N LEU A 601 -5.03 -26.95 41.06
CA LEU A 601 -4.31 -25.98 41.89
C LEU A 601 -4.22 -24.61 41.20
N VAL A 602 -3.91 -24.59 39.90
CA VAL A 602 -3.88 -23.36 39.10
C VAL A 602 -5.27 -22.73 38.99
N GLY A 603 -6.32 -23.53 38.78
CA GLY A 603 -7.71 -23.06 38.77
C GLY A 603 -8.13 -22.43 40.11
N VAL A 604 -7.78 -23.06 41.23
CA VAL A 604 -8.06 -22.54 42.58
C VAL A 604 -7.28 -21.25 42.85
N ILE A 605 -6.01 -21.17 42.43
CA ILE A 605 -5.20 -19.94 42.56
C ILE A 605 -5.79 -18.80 41.72
N CYS A 606 -6.30 -19.07 40.51
CA CYS A 606 -6.98 -18.08 39.68
C CYS A 606 -8.28 -17.57 40.33
N ILE A 607 -9.08 -18.47 40.91
CA ILE A 607 -10.32 -18.10 41.62
C ILE A 607 -10.00 -17.28 42.88
N ILE A 608 -9.00 -17.69 43.67
CA ILE A 608 -8.56 -16.94 44.87
C ILE A 608 -8.08 -15.54 44.50
N ASN A 609 -7.32 -15.40 43.41
CA ASN A 609 -6.87 -14.08 42.94
C ASN A 609 -8.02 -13.22 42.41
N MET A 610 -9.01 -13.81 41.73
CA MET A 610 -10.22 -13.07 41.33
C MET A 610 -11.07 -12.64 42.52
N CYS A 611 -11.22 -13.50 43.54
CA CYS A 611 -11.89 -13.15 44.80
C CYS A 611 -11.13 -12.05 45.55
N ALA A 612 -9.79 -12.10 45.58
CA ALA A 612 -8.96 -11.06 46.19
C ALA A 612 -9.09 -9.71 45.46
N LEU A 613 -9.17 -9.70 44.12
CA LEU A 613 -9.42 -8.50 43.33
C LEU A 613 -10.80 -7.89 43.63
N PHE A 614 -11.84 -8.74 43.71
CA PHE A 614 -13.19 -8.30 44.07
C PHE A 614 -13.27 -7.77 45.51
N CYS A 615 -12.57 -8.40 46.46
CA CYS A 615 -12.47 -7.91 47.84
C CYS A 615 -11.66 -6.61 47.95
N CYS A 616 -10.60 -6.42 47.16
CA CYS A 616 -9.85 -5.16 47.11
C CYS A 616 -10.68 -4.01 46.53
N CYS A 617 -11.44 -4.24 45.47
CA CYS A 617 -12.38 -3.25 44.92
C CYS A 617 -13.51 -2.91 45.89
N ALA A 618 -14.02 -3.90 46.66
CA ALA A 618 -15.02 -3.65 47.70
C ALA A 618 -14.44 -2.90 48.92
N TRP A 619 -13.18 -3.15 49.29
CA TRP A 619 -12.50 -2.50 50.42
C TRP A 619 -12.05 -1.06 50.10
N GLN A 620 -11.62 -0.77 48.87
CA GLN A 620 -11.33 0.62 48.45
C GLN A 620 -12.59 1.48 48.38
N ARG A 621 -13.77 0.90 48.13
CA ARG A 621 -15.07 1.59 48.19
C ARG A 621 -15.56 1.85 49.62
N SER A 622 -15.02 1.16 50.63
CA SER A 622 -15.44 1.27 52.04
C SER A 622 -14.61 2.27 52.87
N LYS A 623 -13.52 2.85 52.33
CA LYS A 623 -12.67 3.83 53.03
C LYS A 623 -12.94 5.30 52.69
N SER A 624 -13.86 5.62 51.77
CA SER A 624 -14.24 7.00 51.42
C SER A 624 -15.51 7.51 52.12
N SER A 625 -16.03 6.80 53.13
CA SER A 625 -17.20 7.26 53.89
C SER A 625 -17.03 6.95 55.38
N SER A 626 -16.64 7.97 56.16
CA SER A 626 -16.97 8.04 57.58
C SER A 626 -17.12 9.50 57.99
N LYS A 627 -18.36 9.99 58.03
CA LYS A 627 -18.85 10.92 59.07
C LYS A 627 -20.40 10.95 59.08
N HIS A 628 -20.92 10.50 60.23
CA HIS A 628 -22.25 10.66 60.85
C HIS A 628 -23.46 9.79 60.44
N ASP A 629 -23.76 8.85 61.35
CA ASP A 629 -25.02 8.54 62.11
C ASP A 629 -26.36 8.46 61.35
N GLY A 630 -27.25 7.48 61.53
CA GLY A 630 -27.35 6.33 62.42
C GLY A 630 -28.72 5.62 62.24
N ASN A 631 -28.85 4.42 62.82
CA ASN A 631 -30.04 3.60 63.12
C ASN A 631 -30.62 2.55 62.12
N ASN A 632 -30.43 1.28 62.55
CA ASN A 632 -31.32 0.11 62.67
C ASN A 632 -32.01 -0.50 61.43
N GLU A 633 -31.61 -1.73 61.07
CA GLU A 633 -32.29 -3.04 61.31
C GLU A 633 -33.24 -3.38 60.13
N SER A 634 -33.33 -4.58 59.55
CA SER A 634 -32.85 -5.92 59.89
C SER A 634 -32.93 -6.85 58.66
N ARG A 635 -31.94 -7.76 58.62
CA ARG A 635 -31.68 -8.97 57.81
C ARG A 635 -32.84 -9.92 57.47
N ALA A 636 -32.64 -10.66 56.37
CA ALA A 636 -32.60 -12.15 56.21
C ALA A 636 -33.18 -12.53 54.82
N CYS A 637 -32.84 -13.60 54.10
CA CYS A 637 -31.85 -14.69 54.05
C CYS A 637 -32.16 -15.41 52.71
N GLY A 638 -31.21 -16.14 52.10
CA GLY A 638 -31.59 -17.17 51.13
C GLY A 638 -30.60 -17.44 50.01
N VAL A 639 -29.79 -18.48 50.23
CA VAL A 639 -28.92 -19.20 49.30
C VAL A 639 -29.77 -20.15 48.45
N ASP A 640 -29.53 -20.30 47.13
CA ASP A 640 -29.01 -21.55 46.53
C ASP A 640 -29.03 -21.59 44.98
N ASN A 641 -27.86 -21.94 44.45
CA ASN A 641 -27.52 -22.92 43.42
C ASN A 641 -28.50 -23.45 42.35
N ARG A 642 -27.87 -23.62 41.16
CA ARG A 642 -27.85 -24.80 40.25
C ARG A 642 -28.61 -24.74 38.90
N VAL A 643 -27.80 -25.03 37.88
CA VAL A 643 -28.00 -26.00 36.78
C VAL A 643 -28.85 -25.57 35.58
N GLY A 644 -28.26 -25.77 34.39
CA GLY A 644 -29.02 -26.31 33.26
C GLY A 644 -28.60 -25.85 31.87
N ARG A 645 -27.80 -26.70 31.21
CA ARG A 645 -27.87 -27.10 29.78
C ARG A 645 -27.71 -26.07 28.65
N VAL A 646 -26.63 -26.28 27.90
CA VAL A 646 -26.52 -26.56 26.45
C VAL A 646 -27.85 -26.62 25.67
N ASP A 647 -27.98 -25.86 24.59
CA ASP A 647 -28.19 -26.43 23.25
C ASP A 647 -27.88 -25.45 22.10
N LEU A 648 -27.44 -26.08 21.01
CA LEU A 648 -27.01 -25.56 19.71
C LEU A 648 -28.18 -25.02 18.89
N GLY A 649 -27.87 -24.08 17.99
CA GLY A 649 -28.79 -23.68 16.92
C GLY A 649 -28.13 -22.73 15.93
N VAL A 650 -27.49 -23.28 14.90
CA VAL A 650 -27.29 -22.58 13.62
C VAL A 650 -28.61 -22.65 12.88
N ASP A 651 -29.11 -21.51 12.39
CA ASP A 651 -29.90 -21.48 11.18
C ASP A 651 -29.71 -20.14 10.44
N ASN A 652 -29.27 -20.28 9.19
CA ASN A 652 -29.38 -19.27 8.15
C ASN A 652 -30.85 -19.16 7.73
N ARG A 653 -31.39 -17.94 7.61
CA ARG A 653 -32.34 -17.65 6.54
C ARG A 653 -32.41 -16.18 6.19
N ALA A 654 -32.18 -15.93 4.91
CA ALA A 654 -32.57 -14.74 4.19
C ALA A 654 -34.09 -14.54 4.25
N GLY A 655 -34.49 -13.27 4.30
CA GLY A 655 -35.87 -12.82 4.11
C GLY A 655 -35.85 -11.31 3.92
N GLY A 656 -36.10 -10.87 2.68
CA GLY A 656 -36.38 -9.46 2.38
C GLY A 656 -37.80 -9.09 2.83
N PHE A 657 -38.01 -7.83 3.17
CA PHE A 657 -38.96 -6.91 2.51
C PHE A 657 -38.98 -5.56 3.23
N ASP A 658 -39.29 -4.54 2.45
CA ASP A 658 -39.31 -3.12 2.74
C ASP A 658 -40.39 -2.61 3.72
N HIS A 659 -40.10 -1.39 4.19
CA HIS A 659 -40.96 -0.30 4.67
C HIS A 659 -41.75 -0.45 5.98
N GLY A 660 -41.30 0.33 6.97
CA GLY A 660 -42.10 0.77 8.11
C GLY A 660 -41.55 2.09 8.68
N VAL A 661 -42.00 3.22 8.11
CA VAL A 661 -41.86 4.53 8.75
C VAL A 661 -42.76 4.54 9.99
N ASN A 662 -42.17 4.84 11.15
CA ASN A 662 -42.92 5.36 12.29
C ASN A 662 -42.13 6.49 12.95
N ASN A 663 -42.59 7.71 12.70
CA ASN A 663 -42.34 8.88 13.52
C ASN A 663 -43.00 8.70 14.89
N ARG A 664 -42.25 8.93 15.98
CA ARG A 664 -42.85 9.38 17.24
C ARG A 664 -41.97 10.45 17.87
N ALA A 665 -42.46 11.68 17.78
CA ALA A 665 -42.02 12.82 18.55
C ALA A 665 -42.58 12.75 19.98
N GLY A 666 -41.82 13.30 20.93
CA GLY A 666 -42.32 13.61 22.27
C GLY A 666 -41.21 14.07 23.22
N GLY A 667 -41.27 15.35 23.64
CA GLY A 667 -40.69 15.80 24.91
C GLY A 667 -39.72 16.98 24.85
N PHE A 668 -40.25 18.20 25.00
CA PHE A 668 -39.53 19.41 25.44
C PHE A 668 -39.00 19.24 26.89
N ASP A 669 -37.80 19.73 27.22
CA ASP A 669 -37.60 21.02 27.90
C ASP A 669 -36.11 21.33 28.22
N HIS A 670 -35.82 22.63 28.22
CA HIS A 670 -34.50 23.24 28.46
C HIS A 670 -34.10 23.27 29.95
N GLY A 671 -32.81 23.12 30.22
CA GLY A 671 -32.17 23.47 31.49
C GLY A 671 -30.70 23.87 31.28
N VAL A 672 -30.46 25.16 31.08
CA VAL A 672 -29.14 25.80 31.05
C VAL A 672 -28.82 26.29 32.46
N ASP A 673 -27.63 26.03 32.96
CA ASP A 673 -26.99 26.82 34.02
C ASP A 673 -25.66 27.40 33.53
N ASN A 674 -25.59 28.73 33.63
CA ASN A 674 -24.49 29.61 33.23
C ASN A 674 -23.45 29.76 34.34
N ARG A 675 -22.19 30.02 33.94
CA ARG A 675 -21.28 30.87 34.73
C ARG A 675 -20.49 31.84 33.86
N ALA A 676 -21.05 33.05 33.80
CA ALA A 676 -20.49 34.40 33.84
C ALA A 676 -19.04 34.71 33.40
N GLY A 677 -18.95 35.72 32.54
CA GLY A 677 -17.87 36.71 32.42
C GLY A 677 -18.39 37.88 31.59
N GLY A 678 -18.89 38.93 32.25
CA GLY A 678 -19.61 40.04 31.62
C GLY A 678 -18.73 41.22 31.19
N VAL A 679 -19.28 42.09 30.34
CA VAL A 679 -19.17 43.57 30.36
C VAL A 679 -20.40 44.12 29.61
N HIS A 680 -21.08 45.10 30.22
CA HIS A 680 -22.30 45.78 29.75
C HIS A 680 -21.97 47.17 29.16
N LEU A 681 -22.57 47.50 28.02
CA LEU A 681 -23.03 48.82 27.55
C LEU A 681 -24.23 48.50 26.63
N GLY A 682 -25.46 48.98 26.76
CA GLY A 682 -26.06 50.07 27.54
C GLY A 682 -26.93 50.90 26.58
N VAL A 683 -28.24 50.95 26.86
CA VAL A 683 -29.24 51.98 26.46
C VAL A 683 -29.86 51.86 25.04
N ASP A 684 -31.17 52.02 24.78
CA ASP A 684 -32.46 51.96 25.50
C ASP A 684 -33.64 52.14 24.49
N ASN A 685 -34.87 51.87 24.96
CA ASN A 685 -36.22 52.27 24.47
C ASN A 685 -36.91 51.32 23.45
N ARG A 686 -37.96 50.53 23.78
CA ARG A 686 -39.29 50.82 24.41
C ARG A 686 -40.05 51.89 23.59
N ALA A 687 -41.32 51.79 23.18
CA ALA A 687 -42.45 50.94 23.54
C ALA A 687 -43.64 51.19 22.56
N ASP A 688 -44.60 50.25 22.56
CA ASP A 688 -46.06 50.42 22.55
C ASP A 688 -46.87 50.93 21.32
N GLY A 689 -48.00 50.25 21.06
CA GLY A 689 -49.25 50.92 20.61
C GLY A 689 -50.22 50.19 19.65
N PHE A 690 -50.96 49.18 20.16
CA PHE A 690 -52.38 48.81 19.96
C PHE A 690 -53.28 49.23 18.74
N ASP A 691 -54.02 48.23 18.20
CA ASP A 691 -55.46 48.11 17.78
C ASP A 691 -56.13 49.11 16.77
N HIS A 692 -57.12 48.79 15.90
CA HIS A 692 -58.22 47.79 15.77
C HIS A 692 -58.56 47.53 14.27
N GLY A 693 -59.10 46.38 13.84
CA GLY A 693 -60.55 46.03 13.74
C GLY A 693 -60.88 45.55 12.30
N VAL A 694 -61.69 44.51 12.01
CA VAL A 694 -63.17 44.46 12.09
C VAL A 694 -63.68 43.01 11.86
N ASN A 695 -64.72 42.62 12.62
CA ASN A 695 -65.53 41.38 12.56
C ASN A 695 -66.51 41.37 11.34
N ASN A 696 -67.28 40.35 10.92
CA ASN A 696 -68.05 39.34 11.64
C ASN A 696 -68.88 38.44 10.66
N ARG A 697 -69.27 37.26 11.15
CA ARG A 697 -70.55 36.52 10.95
C ARG A 697 -70.80 35.54 9.79
N ALA A 698 -71.72 34.62 10.11
CA ALA A 698 -71.89 33.25 9.65
C ALA A 698 -73.25 32.97 8.98
N GLY A 699 -73.34 31.82 8.29
CA GLY A 699 -74.53 30.96 8.20
C GLY A 699 -75.48 31.13 7.01
N GLY A 700 -75.83 30.02 6.34
CA GLY A 700 -76.97 29.90 5.42
C GLY A 700 -76.97 28.61 4.59
N PHE A 701 -78.01 27.79 4.73
CA PHE A 701 -78.25 26.50 4.04
C PHE A 701 -79.21 26.68 2.83
N ASP A 702 -79.00 25.82 1.82
CA ASP A 702 -79.93 25.14 0.89
C ASP A 702 -80.68 25.78 -0.30
N HIS A 703 -80.70 24.93 -1.35
CA HIS A 703 -81.61 24.67 -2.47
C HIS A 703 -81.64 25.55 -3.74
N GLY A 704 -81.63 24.87 -4.91
CA GLY A 704 -82.22 25.40 -6.14
C GLY A 704 -81.64 24.89 -7.45
N VAL A 705 -82.15 23.75 -7.93
CA VAL A 705 -81.99 23.14 -9.26
C VAL A 705 -82.77 23.94 -10.33
N ASP A 706 -82.27 24.09 -11.59
CA ASP A 706 -82.81 23.45 -12.81
C ASP A 706 -82.38 24.04 -14.20
N ASN A 707 -81.85 23.14 -15.04
CA ASN A 707 -82.27 22.76 -16.41
C ASN A 707 -81.94 23.49 -17.75
N ARG A 708 -81.70 22.58 -18.75
CA ARG A 708 -81.82 22.61 -20.24
C ARG A 708 -80.62 23.08 -21.11
N ALA A 709 -80.37 22.57 -22.32
CA ALA A 709 -80.71 21.34 -23.09
C ALA A 709 -80.14 21.46 -24.53
N GLY A 710 -79.89 20.31 -25.19
CA GLY A 710 -79.86 20.11 -26.67
C GLY A 710 -78.45 19.96 -27.29
N GLY A 711 -78.10 19.01 -28.17
CA GLY A 711 -78.81 17.90 -28.82
C GLY A 711 -78.16 17.57 -30.19
N VAL A 712 -77.93 16.27 -30.48
CA VAL A 712 -77.91 15.56 -31.81
C VAL A 712 -76.79 15.92 -32.83
N GLU A 713 -76.22 15.09 -33.72
CA GLU A 713 -75.90 13.65 -33.93
C GLU A 713 -75.18 13.56 -35.32
N LEU A 714 -74.54 12.41 -35.62
CA LEU A 714 -74.21 11.81 -36.94
C LEU A 714 -72.80 11.96 -37.57
N GLY A 715 -72.26 10.80 -37.96
CA GLY A 715 -71.32 10.64 -39.09
C GLY A 715 -70.29 9.52 -38.96
N VAL A 716 -70.64 8.30 -39.38
CA VAL A 716 -69.70 7.21 -39.74
C VAL A 716 -69.50 7.26 -41.27
N ASP A 717 -68.28 7.14 -41.81
CA ASP A 717 -67.78 5.94 -42.53
C ASP A 717 -66.49 6.14 -43.38
N ASN A 718 -65.62 5.12 -43.30
CA ASN A 718 -64.77 4.47 -44.33
C ASN A 718 -63.61 5.12 -45.14
N ARG A 719 -62.55 4.27 -45.25
CA ARG A 719 -61.60 3.99 -46.35
C ARG A 719 -60.19 4.63 -46.43
N ALA A 720 -59.22 3.73 -46.23
CA ALA A 720 -58.22 3.24 -47.21
C ALA A 720 -56.87 3.95 -47.43
N MET A 721 -55.83 3.12 -47.23
CA MET A 721 -54.66 2.85 -48.08
C MET A 721 -53.49 3.84 -48.19
N SER A 722 -52.35 3.27 -47.75
CA SER A 722 -51.06 3.12 -48.43
C SER A 722 -49.94 4.14 -48.22
N THR A 723 -48.78 3.51 -47.95
CA THR A 723 -47.37 3.93 -47.99
C THR A 723 -46.88 4.92 -46.96
#